data_AF-A0A223SAU1-F1
#
_entry.id   AF-A0A223SAU1-F1
#
_cell.length_a   1.000
_cell.length_b   1.000
_cell.length_c   1.000
_cell.angle_alpha   90.00
_cell.angle_beta   90.00
_cell.angle_gamma   90.00
#
_symmetry.space_group_name_H-M   'P 1'
#
loop_
_entity.id
_entity.type
_entity.pdbx_description
1 polymer ?
#
loop_
_entity_poly.entity_id
_entity_poly.type
_entity_poly.pdbx_seq_one_letter_code
_entity_poly.pdbx_strand_id
1 'polypeptide(L)'
;MKAIRRFTVRTVLPDELAPLGRLAANLRWAWHPATREVFAAIDPEVWESVGQDPFRMLGEVGGERFAALARDEEFRARLREAAADLDTYLTGPRWYQGLSQPPSGIAYFSAEYGLTAALPQYSGGLGILAGDHLKSASDLGLPLIGVGLLYRHGYFTQTLSPEGWQLEGYPEIDPRGLPMSRLSDAAGEPVCIGVDMADGRRITAHVWVVRVGRVPLLLLDACHEGNDPELRGITDRLYGGGSEHRLRQELLLGIGGVRAVRVYCEQTGDPRPEVFHMNEGHAGFLGLERVREYIDEAGLTFDEAAEATRAGTVFTTHTPVSAGIDRLPRDLVERHFTADVSATPGVPRDRVMELGTEDYAGGDPAVFNMAVMGMRLAQRVNGVSELHGAVARDMFQGLWSGFDAAEVPITSITNGVHARTWVADEAQRMAGRMVQDSAEFTHSEGWRKITDADEADLWEMRRTLRSRLVADTRERLRASWRQRGASSAELGWIDDVLDPDILTIGFARRVPSYKRLTLMLRDRDRLKSMLLDPDRPVQIVIAGKAHPADEGGKRLIQEIVRFTDDPRVRHRIVFLPDYDMALARSLVQGCDVWLNNPLRPLEACGTSGMKAALNGGLNLSVRDGWWAEWFDGSNGWAIPTADGVRDPDRRDELEAAALYDLIEGEVAPQFYDRDEEGLPNRWLEMVKHTLVSLGPKVLATRMVQEYVTRLYQGAADSSRRLAGEDMNGARELAEWKRRVRKAWPGVRIEHVEVVGMEDPPQVGGEMQVHTTLGLAGLAPEDIQVEVAIGRVTGDERLVEPVVADLEVVGEPDGSEGPLVRYAGSVPLRRAGTCGYTVRVLPAHPMLADPAEMGLVVVPQPPETMDDGMVLR
;
A
#
# COMPACT_ATOMS: atom_id res chain seq x y z
N MET A 1 41.75 -14.32 -9.14
CA MET A 1 41.80 -14.58 -7.68
C MET A 1 40.45 -14.22 -7.08
N LYS A 2 39.89 -15.00 -6.15
CA LYS A 2 38.62 -14.68 -5.44
C LYS A 2 38.94 -14.19 -4.03
N ALA A 3 38.22 -13.18 -3.56
CA ALA A 3 38.39 -12.68 -2.19
C ALA A 3 37.92 -13.72 -1.16
N ILE A 4 38.69 -13.90 -0.07
CA ILE A 4 38.32 -14.81 1.04
C ILE A 4 37.28 -14.16 1.96
N ARG A 5 37.30 -12.82 2.09
CA ARG A 5 36.35 -12.04 2.88
C ARG A 5 36.21 -10.63 2.30
N ARG A 6 35.00 -10.08 2.30
CA ARG A 6 34.75 -8.66 2.01
C ARG A 6 34.79 -7.85 3.30
N PHE A 7 35.41 -6.68 3.26
CA PHE A 7 35.41 -5.70 4.34
C PHE A 7 35.33 -4.30 3.74
N THR A 8 34.68 -3.38 4.45
CA THR A 8 34.55 -1.98 4.05
C THR A 8 35.58 -1.15 4.80
N VAL A 9 36.45 -0.44 4.09
CA VAL A 9 37.34 0.56 4.67
C VAL A 9 36.60 1.90 4.64
N ARG A 10 36.49 2.56 5.80
CA ARG A 10 35.89 3.89 5.87
C ARG A 10 36.97 4.95 5.70
N THR A 11 36.71 5.93 4.84
CA THR A 11 37.54 7.12 4.74
C THR A 11 37.42 7.94 6.02
N VAL A 12 38.55 8.31 6.61
CA VAL A 12 38.57 9.28 7.71
C VAL A 12 38.39 10.65 7.08
N LEU A 13 37.22 11.24 7.28
CA LEU A 13 36.94 12.60 6.83
C LEU A 13 37.70 13.61 7.73
N PRO A 14 38.28 14.68 7.16
CA PRO A 14 38.72 15.82 7.94
C PRO A 14 37.58 16.38 8.81
N ASP A 15 37.90 16.97 9.96
CA ASP A 15 36.90 17.50 10.90
C ASP A 15 35.98 18.54 10.23
N GLU A 16 36.52 19.35 9.32
CA GLU A 16 35.77 20.33 8.54
C GLU A 16 34.72 19.70 7.62
N LEU A 17 34.90 18.43 7.26
CA LEU A 17 34.03 17.66 6.37
C LEU A 17 33.19 16.61 7.11
N ALA A 18 33.28 16.52 8.44
CA ALA A 18 32.50 15.59 9.26
C ALA A 18 30.97 15.62 8.96
N PRO A 19 30.32 16.76 8.63
CA PRO A 19 28.91 16.77 8.28
C PRO A 19 28.53 15.89 7.08
N LEU A 20 29.46 15.58 6.15
CA LEU A 20 29.21 14.67 5.03
C LEU A 20 28.79 13.28 5.51
N GLY A 21 29.40 12.77 6.58
CA GLY A 21 29.04 11.48 7.16
C GLY A 21 27.62 11.46 7.69
N ARG A 22 27.19 12.54 8.36
CA ARG A 22 25.82 12.69 8.87
C ARG A 22 24.80 12.82 7.75
N LEU A 23 25.11 13.60 6.72
CA LEU A 23 24.25 13.76 5.54
C LEU A 23 24.10 12.45 4.78
N ALA A 24 25.19 11.68 4.59
CA ALA A 24 25.12 10.38 3.95
C ALA A 24 24.26 9.38 4.75
N ALA A 25 24.43 9.35 6.08
CA ALA A 25 23.75 8.46 7.02
C ALA A 25 22.23 8.66 7.15
N ASN A 26 21.68 9.77 6.65
CA ASN A 26 20.24 10.04 6.68
C ASN A 26 19.67 10.05 5.26
N LEU A 27 18.76 9.12 4.96
CA LEU A 27 18.22 8.92 3.61
C LEU A 27 17.45 10.12 3.04
N ARG A 28 17.24 11.22 3.79
CA ARG A 28 16.65 12.45 3.24
C ARG A 28 17.36 12.94 1.97
N TRP A 29 18.67 12.69 1.83
CA TRP A 29 19.39 12.98 0.58
C TRP A 29 18.73 12.33 -0.65
N ALA A 30 18.02 11.21 -0.48
CA ALA A 30 17.32 10.52 -1.55
C ALA A 30 16.05 11.23 -2.04
N TRP A 31 15.62 12.34 -1.45
CA TRP A 31 14.55 13.21 -1.97
C TRP A 31 14.80 14.70 -1.67
N HIS A 32 16.06 15.07 -1.43
CA HIS A 32 16.46 16.45 -1.15
C HIS A 32 17.57 16.91 -2.11
N PRO A 33 17.21 17.66 -3.18
CA PRO A 33 18.14 18.05 -4.23
C PRO A 33 19.40 18.76 -3.73
N ALA A 34 19.26 19.75 -2.83
CA ALA A 34 20.40 20.50 -2.30
C ALA A 34 21.44 19.61 -1.61
N THR A 35 21.02 18.55 -0.91
CA THR A 35 21.96 17.59 -0.31
C THR A 35 22.67 16.75 -1.38
N ARG A 36 21.97 16.34 -2.45
CA ARG A 36 22.60 15.62 -3.57
C ARG A 36 23.61 16.49 -4.30
N GLU A 37 23.33 17.78 -4.47
CA GLU A 37 24.25 18.74 -5.08
C GLU A 37 25.54 18.91 -4.28
N VAL A 38 25.48 18.81 -2.94
CA VAL A 38 26.69 18.78 -2.11
C VAL A 38 27.55 17.56 -2.46
N PHE A 39 26.96 16.37 -2.59
CA PHE A 39 27.69 15.17 -2.96
C PHE A 39 28.21 15.26 -4.41
N ALA A 40 27.38 15.62 -5.38
CA ALA A 40 27.78 15.78 -6.77
C ALA A 40 28.95 16.78 -6.94
N ALA A 41 29.03 17.82 -6.11
CA ALA A 41 30.13 18.79 -6.13
C ALA A 41 31.46 18.25 -5.58
N ILE A 42 31.46 17.13 -4.84
CA ILE A 42 32.70 16.48 -4.39
C ILE A 42 33.46 15.98 -5.62
N ASP A 43 32.81 15.20 -6.47
CA ASP A 43 33.36 14.68 -7.72
C ASP A 43 32.21 14.19 -8.63
N PRO A 44 31.89 14.92 -9.72
CA PRO A 44 30.76 14.58 -10.58
C PRO A 44 30.91 13.23 -11.30
N GLU A 45 32.13 12.86 -11.69
CA GLU A 45 32.38 11.60 -12.41
C GLU A 45 32.20 10.41 -11.47
N VAL A 46 32.76 10.50 -10.26
CA VAL A 46 32.58 9.46 -9.24
C VAL A 46 31.10 9.35 -8.85
N TRP A 47 30.41 10.48 -8.65
CA TRP A 47 28.99 10.52 -8.28
C TRP A 47 28.09 9.71 -9.22
N GLU A 48 28.26 9.90 -10.53
CA GLU A 48 27.52 9.13 -11.53
C GLU A 48 27.96 7.66 -11.55
N SER A 49 29.27 7.38 -11.47
CA SER A 49 29.79 6.02 -11.53
C SER A 49 29.32 5.12 -10.37
N VAL A 50 29.06 5.69 -9.19
CA VAL A 50 28.55 4.96 -8.01
C VAL A 50 27.03 4.89 -7.94
N GLY A 51 26.33 5.36 -8.97
CA GLY A 51 24.87 5.37 -9.03
C GLY A 51 24.23 6.35 -8.03
N GLN A 52 24.90 7.47 -7.77
CA GLN A 52 24.39 8.54 -6.89
C GLN A 52 24.17 8.08 -5.45
N ASP A 53 25.04 7.20 -4.96
CA ASP A 53 25.08 6.69 -3.58
C ASP A 53 26.15 7.45 -2.76
N PRO A 54 25.75 8.31 -1.81
CA PRO A 54 26.68 9.05 -0.96
C PRO A 54 27.66 8.17 -0.18
N PHE A 55 27.25 7.00 0.29
CA PHE A 55 28.12 6.12 1.06
C PHE A 55 29.24 5.54 0.21
N ARG A 56 28.90 5.07 -1.00
CA ARG A 56 29.90 4.59 -1.96
C ARG A 56 30.81 5.72 -2.42
N MET A 57 30.24 6.89 -2.70
CA MET A 57 31.03 8.06 -3.09
C MET A 57 32.13 8.37 -2.07
N LEU A 58 31.80 8.40 -0.78
CA LEU A 58 32.78 8.70 0.27
C LEU A 58 33.88 7.62 0.40
N GLY A 59 33.63 6.40 -0.07
CA GLY A 59 34.61 5.31 -0.11
C GLY A 59 35.52 5.33 -1.35
N GLU A 60 35.04 5.85 -2.48
CA GLU A 60 35.78 5.88 -3.75
C GLU A 60 36.62 7.15 -3.94
N VAL A 61 36.22 8.28 -3.33
CA VAL A 61 36.95 9.55 -3.43
C VAL A 61 38.26 9.50 -2.64
N GLY A 62 39.37 9.88 -3.29
CA GLY A 62 40.70 9.88 -2.67
C GLY A 62 40.92 10.97 -1.61
N GLY A 63 41.82 10.69 -0.66
CA GLY A 63 42.12 11.60 0.46
C GLY A 63 42.63 12.99 0.04
N GLU A 64 43.34 13.10 -1.09
CA GLU A 64 43.80 14.39 -1.62
C GLU A 64 42.63 15.30 -2.01
N ARG A 65 41.56 14.74 -2.58
CA ARG A 65 40.36 15.48 -2.95
C ARG A 65 39.65 16.02 -1.71
N PHE A 66 39.52 15.19 -0.66
CA PHE A 66 38.98 15.66 0.62
C PHE A 66 39.85 16.75 1.27
N ALA A 67 41.18 16.63 1.19
CA ALA A 67 42.09 17.67 1.68
C ALA A 67 41.98 18.99 0.89
N ALA A 68 41.66 18.94 -0.40
CA ALA A 68 41.36 20.13 -1.21
C ALA A 68 40.03 20.76 -0.79
N LEU A 69 38.96 19.97 -0.69
CA LEU A 69 37.63 20.44 -0.29
C LEU A 69 37.59 20.99 1.15
N ALA A 70 38.42 20.47 2.05
CA ALA A 70 38.55 21.00 3.41
C ALA A 70 39.10 22.44 3.43
N ARG A 71 39.81 22.88 2.38
CA ARG A 71 40.33 24.24 2.23
C ARG A 71 39.42 25.14 1.38
N ASP A 72 38.42 24.57 0.72
CA ASP A 72 37.46 25.29 -0.11
C ASP A 72 36.36 25.90 0.77
N GLU A 73 36.30 27.23 0.84
CA GLU A 73 35.28 27.93 1.65
C GLU A 73 33.89 27.85 1.03
N GLU A 74 33.77 27.85 -0.30
CA GLU A 74 32.48 27.78 -0.99
C GLU A 74 31.83 26.41 -0.77
N PHE A 75 32.61 25.34 -0.94
CA PHE A 75 32.14 24.00 -0.62
C PHE A 75 31.73 23.86 0.85
N ARG A 76 32.56 24.35 1.78
CA ARG A 76 32.27 24.29 3.22
C ARG A 76 31.05 25.11 3.62
N ALA A 77 30.79 26.26 2.98
CA ALA A 77 29.59 27.05 3.23
C ALA A 77 28.32 26.26 2.83
N ARG A 78 28.30 25.71 1.62
CA ARG A 78 27.21 24.86 1.14
C ARG A 78 27.00 23.59 1.99
N LEU A 79 28.09 22.97 2.44
CA LEU A 79 28.02 21.83 3.37
C LEU A 79 27.39 22.22 4.71
N ARG A 80 27.79 23.36 5.28
CA ARG A 80 27.21 23.88 6.53
C ARG A 80 25.73 24.20 6.38
N GLU A 81 25.33 24.79 5.27
CA GLU A 81 23.92 25.08 4.96
C GLU A 81 23.08 23.79 4.87
N ALA A 82 23.53 22.81 4.09
CA ALA A 82 22.84 21.52 3.99
C ALA A 82 22.75 20.78 5.33
N ALA A 83 23.79 20.87 6.15
CA ALA A 83 23.81 20.30 7.49
C ALA A 83 22.81 20.99 8.44
N ALA A 84 22.79 22.33 8.45
CA ALA A 84 21.85 23.11 9.25
C ALA A 84 20.40 22.89 8.83
N ASP A 85 20.14 22.81 7.51
CA ASP A 85 18.81 22.48 6.98
C ASP A 85 18.35 21.08 7.42
N LEU A 86 19.25 20.08 7.47
CA LEU A 86 18.91 18.79 8.05
C LEU A 86 18.55 18.91 9.53
N ASP A 87 19.27 19.70 10.32
CA ASP A 87 18.99 19.86 11.76
C ASP A 87 17.63 20.55 11.97
N THR A 88 17.32 21.61 11.22
CA THR A 88 15.99 22.22 11.19
C THR A 88 14.94 21.21 10.75
N TYR A 89 15.24 20.41 9.72
CA TYR A 89 14.32 19.40 9.22
C TYR A 89 14.01 18.33 10.24
N LEU A 90 14.95 17.92 11.10
CA LEU A 90 14.75 16.86 12.09
C LEU A 90 14.08 17.35 13.37
N THR A 91 14.31 18.60 13.77
CA THR A 91 13.91 19.11 15.09
C THR A 91 12.73 20.09 15.07
N GLY A 92 12.47 20.76 13.95
CA GLY A 92 11.41 21.78 13.87
C GLY A 92 9.99 21.20 14.02
N PRO A 93 8.98 22.01 14.39
CA PRO A 93 7.60 21.56 14.33
C PRO A 93 7.17 21.28 12.89
N ARG A 94 6.36 20.24 12.70
CA ARG A 94 5.69 19.88 11.43
C ARG A 94 4.18 19.81 11.67
N TRP A 95 3.43 19.40 10.65
CA TRP A 95 1.98 19.24 10.71
C TRP A 95 1.52 18.43 11.94
N TYR A 96 2.17 17.31 12.25
CA TYR A 96 1.76 16.42 13.33
C TYR A 96 1.80 17.08 14.72
N GLN A 97 2.79 17.94 14.96
CA GLN A 97 2.94 18.64 16.24
C GLN A 97 1.84 19.69 16.50
N GLY A 98 1.05 20.04 15.48
CA GLY A 98 -0.12 20.93 15.63
C GLY A 98 -1.43 20.23 15.99
N LEU A 99 -1.44 18.89 16.07
CA LEU A 99 -2.66 18.12 16.36
C LEU A 99 -2.98 18.11 17.87
N SER A 100 -4.26 18.00 18.19
CA SER A 100 -4.73 17.81 19.56
C SER A 100 -4.72 16.33 19.93
N GLN A 101 -3.97 15.96 20.96
CA GLN A 101 -3.85 14.59 21.50
C GLN A 101 -3.57 13.47 20.47
N PRO A 102 -2.65 13.67 19.50
CA PRO A 102 -2.33 12.64 18.52
C PRO A 102 -1.73 11.37 19.19
N PRO A 103 -1.66 10.24 18.48
CA PRO A 103 -0.96 9.05 18.96
C PRO A 103 0.47 9.39 19.42
N SER A 104 0.90 8.86 20.56
CA SER A 104 2.25 9.16 21.07
C SER A 104 3.36 8.48 20.27
N GLY A 105 3.09 7.31 19.70
CA GLY A 105 3.99 6.57 18.81
C GLY A 105 3.22 5.59 17.92
N ILE A 106 3.76 5.33 16.73
CA ILE A 106 3.18 4.44 15.73
C ILE A 106 4.25 3.45 15.27
N ALA A 107 3.92 2.16 15.19
CA ALA A 107 4.78 1.14 14.58
C ALA A 107 4.16 0.65 13.26
N TYR A 108 4.89 0.78 12.16
CA TYR A 108 4.43 0.40 10.82
C TYR A 108 5.25 -0.77 10.30
N PHE A 109 4.62 -1.94 10.18
CA PHE A 109 5.27 -3.19 9.81
C PHE A 109 4.99 -3.51 8.34
N SER A 110 6.05 -3.75 7.56
CA SER A 110 5.96 -4.15 6.16
C SER A 110 7.08 -5.14 5.82
N ALA A 111 6.77 -6.12 4.96
CA ALA A 111 7.78 -7.04 4.46
C ALA A 111 8.76 -6.38 3.48
N GLU A 112 8.40 -5.24 2.88
CA GLU A 112 9.23 -4.52 1.90
C GLU A 112 9.17 -2.98 2.04
N TYR A 113 10.27 -2.30 1.67
CA TYR A 113 10.43 -0.84 1.66
C TYR A 113 11.23 -0.35 0.45
N GLY A 114 10.59 0.43 -0.41
CA GLY A 114 11.16 1.06 -1.61
C GLY A 114 11.58 2.50 -1.33
N LEU A 115 12.75 2.69 -0.72
CA LEU A 115 13.23 4.00 -0.27
C LEU A 115 14.15 4.68 -1.29
N THR A 116 15.19 3.98 -1.73
CA THR A 116 16.20 4.45 -2.68
C THR A 116 16.88 3.26 -3.36
N ALA A 117 17.47 3.46 -4.53
CA ALA A 117 18.21 2.41 -5.24
C ALA A 117 19.42 1.88 -4.42
N ALA A 118 20.00 2.72 -3.56
CA ALA A 118 21.08 2.32 -2.64
C ALA A 118 20.64 1.31 -1.56
N LEU A 119 19.33 1.14 -1.33
CA LEU A 119 18.78 0.20 -0.35
C LEU A 119 17.66 -0.64 -1.01
N PRO A 120 18.00 -1.69 -1.77
CA PRO A 120 17.05 -2.44 -2.59
C PRO A 120 16.26 -3.49 -1.78
N GLN A 121 15.45 -3.02 -0.82
CA GLN A 121 14.66 -3.84 0.10
C GLN A 121 13.18 -3.92 -0.33
N TYR A 122 12.91 -4.02 -1.63
CA TYR A 122 11.56 -4.09 -2.19
C TYR A 122 11.50 -4.89 -3.50
N SER A 123 10.29 -5.29 -3.88
CA SER A 123 10.02 -6.01 -5.12
C SER A 123 8.93 -5.37 -5.98
N GLY A 124 8.14 -4.42 -5.45
CA GLY A 124 7.08 -3.77 -6.24
C GLY A 124 6.25 -2.74 -5.50
N GLY A 125 4.96 -2.65 -5.86
CA GLY A 125 4.08 -1.55 -5.47
C GLY A 125 3.84 -1.41 -3.97
N LEU A 126 3.74 -2.52 -3.23
CA LEU A 126 3.55 -2.52 -1.78
C LEU A 126 4.75 -1.87 -1.07
N GLY A 127 5.97 -2.26 -1.45
CA GLY A 127 7.20 -1.72 -0.90
C GLY A 127 7.42 -0.26 -1.29
N ILE A 128 7.11 0.12 -2.53
CA ILE A 128 7.16 1.52 -2.95
C ILE A 128 6.18 2.37 -2.14
N LEU A 129 4.96 1.87 -1.90
CA LEU A 129 3.99 2.55 -1.05
C LEU A 129 4.50 2.70 0.38
N ALA A 130 5.04 1.64 0.98
CA ALA A 130 5.65 1.69 2.31
C ALA A 130 6.78 2.75 2.34
N GLY A 131 7.65 2.78 1.31
CA GLY A 131 8.69 3.79 1.19
C GLY A 131 8.15 5.23 1.13
N ASP A 132 7.11 5.47 0.34
CA ASP A 132 6.45 6.77 0.23
C ASP A 132 5.70 7.15 1.51
N HIS A 133 5.08 6.18 2.20
CA HIS A 133 4.43 6.38 3.51
C HIS A 133 5.45 6.83 4.55
N LEU A 134 6.61 6.18 4.61
CA LEU A 134 7.70 6.50 5.55
C LEU A 134 8.29 7.89 5.29
N LYS A 135 8.51 8.25 4.03
CA LYS A 135 8.98 9.59 3.64
C LYS A 135 7.96 10.68 3.98
N SER A 136 6.68 10.46 3.68
CA SER A 136 5.61 11.39 4.02
C SER A 136 5.38 11.50 5.53
N ALA A 137 5.49 10.40 6.27
CA ALA A 137 5.46 10.41 7.73
C ALA A 137 6.60 11.27 8.31
N SER A 138 7.80 11.15 7.73
CA SER A 138 8.94 12.00 8.09
C SER A 138 8.68 13.48 7.78
N ASP A 139 8.17 13.81 6.59
CA ASP A 139 7.87 15.20 6.19
C ASP A 139 6.78 15.85 7.07
N LEU A 140 5.79 15.06 7.48
CA LEU A 140 4.70 15.48 8.36
C LEU A 140 5.07 15.47 9.86
N GLY A 141 6.20 14.87 10.23
CA GLY A 141 6.72 14.83 11.60
C GLY A 141 6.07 13.79 12.52
N LEU A 142 5.57 12.67 11.97
CA LEU A 142 4.98 11.59 12.77
C LEU A 142 6.06 10.88 13.62
N PRO A 143 5.75 10.50 14.89
CA PRO A 143 6.58 9.62 15.71
C PRO A 143 6.38 8.15 15.28
N LEU A 144 6.74 7.86 14.03
CA LEU A 144 6.55 6.55 13.40
C LEU A 144 7.86 5.76 13.38
N ILE A 145 7.81 4.48 13.73
CA ILE A 145 8.90 3.50 13.61
C ILE A 145 8.51 2.50 12.53
N GLY A 146 9.30 2.41 11.46
CA GLY A 146 9.16 1.36 10.44
C GLY A 146 9.80 0.06 10.90
N VAL A 147 9.24 -1.09 10.53
CA VAL A 147 9.78 -2.42 10.87
C VAL A 147 9.72 -3.36 9.67
N GLY A 148 10.88 -3.93 9.31
CA GLY A 148 11.02 -4.87 8.20
C GLY A 148 12.15 -5.87 8.42
N LEU A 149 12.45 -6.65 7.37
CA LEU A 149 13.59 -7.58 7.33
C LEU A 149 14.70 -7.02 6.43
N LEU A 150 15.95 -7.36 6.73
CA LEU A 150 17.11 -7.06 5.89
C LEU A 150 17.42 -8.24 4.97
N TYR A 151 16.89 -8.24 3.75
CA TYR A 151 17.16 -9.28 2.76
C TYR A 151 18.54 -9.11 2.13
N ARG A 152 19.40 -10.13 2.27
CA ARG A 152 20.78 -10.12 1.80
C ARG A 152 20.93 -10.01 0.29
N HIS A 153 19.93 -10.46 -0.47
CA HIS A 153 19.92 -10.39 -1.93
C HIS A 153 18.82 -9.49 -2.50
N GLY A 154 18.07 -8.77 -1.64
CA GLY A 154 16.88 -8.05 -2.05
C GLY A 154 15.85 -8.98 -2.70
N TYR A 155 15.26 -8.55 -3.82
CA TYR A 155 14.38 -9.39 -4.64
C TYR A 155 15.19 -10.18 -5.69
N PHE A 156 15.47 -9.58 -6.85
CA PHE A 156 16.45 -10.05 -7.83
C PHE A 156 16.76 -8.95 -8.86
N THR A 157 17.91 -9.06 -9.50
CA THR A 157 18.26 -8.28 -10.70
C THR A 157 17.87 -9.05 -11.95
N GLN A 158 17.25 -8.38 -12.92
CA GLN A 158 16.74 -9.01 -14.13
C GLN A 158 17.73 -8.80 -15.29
N THR A 159 18.05 -9.86 -16.01
CA THR A 159 18.69 -9.77 -17.33
C THR A 159 17.88 -10.56 -18.36
N LEU A 160 18.23 -10.43 -19.63
CA LEU A 160 17.58 -11.15 -20.73
C LEU A 160 18.58 -12.09 -21.40
N SER A 161 18.13 -13.28 -21.80
CA SER A 161 18.87 -14.15 -22.70
C SER A 161 18.88 -13.58 -24.13
N PRO A 162 19.72 -14.11 -25.04
CA PRO A 162 19.67 -13.75 -26.46
C PRO A 162 18.26 -13.86 -27.06
N GLU A 163 17.50 -14.89 -26.67
CA GLU A 163 16.12 -15.17 -27.12
C GLU A 163 15.04 -14.36 -26.38
N GLY A 164 15.44 -13.42 -25.52
CA GLY A 164 14.54 -12.56 -24.75
C GLY A 164 13.92 -13.23 -23.52
N TRP A 165 14.49 -14.34 -23.04
CA TRP A 165 14.02 -14.99 -21.81
C TRP A 165 14.53 -14.27 -20.56
N GLN A 166 13.69 -14.09 -19.55
CA GLN A 166 14.10 -13.50 -18.28
C GLN A 166 15.07 -14.40 -17.51
N LEU A 167 16.17 -13.83 -17.04
CA LEU A 167 17.14 -14.47 -16.16
C LEU A 167 17.26 -13.67 -14.84
N GLU A 168 17.37 -14.38 -13.72
CA GLU A 168 17.49 -13.79 -12.38
C GLU A 168 18.93 -13.81 -11.86
N GLY A 169 19.37 -12.68 -11.31
CA GLY A 169 20.59 -12.54 -10.52
C GLY A 169 20.29 -12.18 -9.07
N TYR A 170 21.11 -12.71 -8.14
CA TYR A 170 20.99 -12.48 -6.69
C TYR A 170 22.30 -11.92 -6.11
N PRO A 171 22.67 -10.68 -6.45
CA PRO A 171 23.88 -10.08 -5.89
C PRO A 171 23.74 -9.96 -4.37
N GLU A 172 24.79 -10.35 -3.65
CA GLU A 172 24.83 -10.21 -2.18
C GLU A 172 25.15 -8.77 -1.80
N ILE A 173 24.32 -8.22 -0.90
CA ILE A 173 24.44 -6.90 -0.31
C ILE A 173 25.25 -7.01 0.98
N ASP A 174 26.30 -6.20 1.12
CA ASP A 174 27.04 -6.07 2.39
C ASP A 174 26.36 -5.01 3.28
N PRO A 175 25.76 -5.40 4.42
CA PRO A 175 25.12 -4.48 5.35
C PRO A 175 26.02 -3.32 5.80
N ARG A 176 27.34 -3.54 5.89
CA ARG A 176 28.28 -2.53 6.40
C ARG A 176 28.54 -1.40 5.40
N GLY A 177 28.23 -1.64 4.13
CA GLY A 177 28.32 -0.65 3.05
C GLY A 177 27.02 0.10 2.80
N LEU A 178 25.98 -0.12 3.61
CA LEU A 178 24.68 0.54 3.48
C LEU A 178 24.53 1.72 4.45
N PRO A 179 23.62 2.67 4.15
CA PRO A 179 23.30 3.81 5.02
C PRO A 179 22.51 3.43 6.28
N MET A 180 23.10 2.59 7.13
CA MET A 180 22.49 2.12 8.36
C MET A 180 23.50 1.86 9.47
N SER A 181 23.03 1.92 10.71
CA SER A 181 23.79 1.59 11.90
C SER A 181 23.21 0.38 12.60
N ARG A 182 24.05 -0.40 13.28
CA ARG A 182 23.56 -1.45 14.17
C ARG A 182 23.07 -0.81 15.47
N LEU A 183 21.91 -1.23 15.97
CA LEU A 183 21.44 -0.82 17.28
C LEU A 183 22.39 -1.38 18.34
N SER A 184 22.82 -0.53 19.25
CA SER A 184 23.68 -0.91 20.37
C SER A 184 22.99 -0.56 21.69
N ASP A 185 23.31 -1.31 22.73
CA ASP A 185 22.90 -1.01 24.09
C ASP A 185 23.74 0.12 24.72
N ALA A 186 23.45 0.45 25.97
CA ALA A 186 24.19 1.47 26.74
C ALA A 186 25.69 1.16 26.92
N ALA A 187 26.12 -0.09 26.79
CA ALA A 187 27.53 -0.50 26.84
C ALA A 187 28.22 -0.44 25.46
N GLY A 188 27.46 -0.15 24.40
CA GLY A 188 27.94 -0.15 23.01
C GLY A 188 27.85 -1.53 22.34
N GLU A 189 27.36 -2.55 23.04
CA GLU A 189 27.26 -3.90 22.52
C GLU A 189 26.04 -4.06 21.59
N PRO A 190 26.12 -4.93 20.57
CA PRO A 190 25.04 -5.06 19.59
C PRO A 190 23.78 -5.65 20.17
N VAL A 191 22.66 -4.95 20.00
CA VAL A 191 21.35 -5.49 20.36
C VAL A 191 21.00 -6.63 19.42
N CYS A 192 20.57 -7.75 20.01
CA CYS A 192 20.03 -8.90 19.31
C CYS A 192 18.67 -9.26 19.90
N ILE A 193 17.73 -9.64 19.04
CA ILE A 193 16.44 -10.20 19.43
C ILE A 193 16.42 -11.70 19.16
N GLY A 194 15.58 -12.43 19.89
CA GLY A 194 15.40 -13.87 19.68
C GLY A 194 13.94 -14.22 19.44
N VAL A 195 13.66 -15.20 18.59
CA VAL A 195 12.32 -15.81 18.41
C VAL A 195 12.48 -17.33 18.47
N ASP A 196 11.77 -17.97 19.38
CA ASP A 196 11.80 -19.43 19.53
C ASP A 196 11.00 -20.08 18.40
N MET A 197 11.52 -21.19 17.87
CA MET A 197 10.99 -21.90 16.70
C MET A 197 10.62 -23.32 17.08
N ALA A 198 9.87 -23.99 16.21
CA ALA A 198 9.73 -25.45 16.26
C ALA A 198 11.10 -26.15 16.42
N ASP A 199 11.08 -27.35 17.01
CA ASP A 199 12.25 -28.22 17.25
C ASP A 199 13.26 -27.69 18.29
N GLY A 200 12.87 -26.71 19.13
CA GLY A 200 13.71 -26.18 20.21
C GLY A 200 14.83 -25.25 19.72
N ARG A 201 14.74 -24.78 18.47
CA ARG A 201 15.68 -23.82 17.88
C ARG A 201 15.24 -22.38 18.19
N ARG A 202 16.16 -21.44 18.08
CA ARG A 202 15.91 -20.01 18.27
C ARG A 202 16.55 -19.20 17.15
N ILE A 203 15.76 -18.41 16.44
CA ILE A 203 16.29 -17.39 15.53
C ILE A 203 16.84 -16.26 16.38
N THR A 204 18.12 -15.93 16.21
CA THR A 204 18.72 -14.69 16.72
C THR A 204 18.89 -13.70 15.58
N ALA A 205 18.44 -12.46 15.73
CA ALA A 205 18.59 -11.44 14.70
C ALA A 205 19.22 -10.15 15.23
N HIS A 206 20.09 -9.56 14.42
CA HIS A 206 20.57 -8.19 14.65
C HIS A 206 19.47 -7.19 14.31
N VAL A 207 19.46 -6.06 15.01
CA VAL A 207 18.59 -4.91 14.71
C VAL A 207 19.42 -3.82 14.04
N TRP A 208 19.15 -3.56 12.75
CA TRP A 208 19.73 -2.45 12.01
C TRP A 208 18.77 -1.27 11.97
N VAL A 209 19.30 -0.05 12.03
CA VAL A 209 18.53 1.20 12.03
C VAL A 209 18.92 2.01 10.80
N VAL A 210 17.94 2.27 9.94
CA VAL A 210 18.00 3.19 8.80
C VAL A 210 17.28 4.48 9.19
N ARG A 211 17.88 5.65 8.95
CA ARG A 211 17.23 6.95 9.19
C ARG A 211 16.56 7.45 7.91
N VAL A 212 15.24 7.32 7.84
CA VAL A 212 14.40 7.85 6.75
C VAL A 212 13.93 9.26 7.14
N GLY A 213 14.80 10.25 6.97
CA GLY A 213 14.55 11.58 7.53
C GLY A 213 14.42 11.49 9.06
N ARG A 214 13.24 11.81 9.59
CA ARG A 214 12.89 11.70 11.01
C ARG A 214 12.56 10.28 11.45
N VAL A 215 12.12 9.43 10.53
CA VAL A 215 11.59 8.10 10.87
C VAL A 215 12.73 7.08 10.96
N PRO A 216 12.90 6.38 12.10
CA PRO A 216 13.71 5.18 12.16
C PRO A 216 13.00 4.00 11.47
N LEU A 217 13.71 3.30 10.59
CA LEU A 217 13.31 2.01 10.05
C LEU A 217 14.23 0.93 10.64
N LEU A 218 13.63 -0.01 11.37
CA LEU A 218 14.29 -1.17 11.94
C LEU A 218 14.27 -2.32 10.93
N LEU A 219 15.45 -2.83 10.57
CA LEU A 219 15.60 -3.99 9.70
C LEU A 219 16.23 -5.15 10.47
N LEU A 220 15.50 -6.26 10.56
CA LEU A 220 15.95 -7.45 11.27
C LEU A 220 16.77 -8.36 10.36
N ASP A 221 17.91 -8.82 10.85
CA ASP A 221 18.87 -9.62 10.08
C ASP A 221 19.19 -10.92 10.81
N ALA A 222 18.67 -12.04 10.29
CA ALA A 222 18.89 -13.37 10.83
C ALA A 222 20.26 -13.96 10.44
N CYS A 223 21.06 -13.27 9.61
CA CYS A 223 22.42 -13.68 9.29
C CYS A 223 23.38 -13.40 10.47
N HIS A 224 23.08 -14.02 11.60
CA HIS A 224 23.79 -13.97 12.87
C HIS A 224 24.71 -15.19 13.02
N GLU A 225 25.89 -15.01 13.60
CA GLU A 225 26.88 -16.09 13.75
C GLU A 225 26.38 -17.22 14.66
N GLY A 226 25.57 -16.90 15.67
CA GLY A 226 24.93 -17.87 16.57
C GLY A 226 23.80 -18.69 15.93
N ASN A 227 23.30 -18.30 14.75
CA ASN A 227 22.32 -19.10 14.02
C ASN A 227 23.03 -20.19 13.21
N ASP A 228 22.41 -21.36 13.07
CA ASP A 228 22.84 -22.37 12.12
C ASP A 228 22.57 -21.92 10.66
N PRO A 229 23.16 -22.58 9.65
CA PRO A 229 23.07 -22.13 8.25
C PRO A 229 21.65 -21.95 7.71
N GLU A 230 20.69 -22.76 8.15
CA GLU A 230 19.30 -22.68 7.68
C GLU A 230 18.60 -21.44 8.26
N LEU A 231 18.79 -21.15 9.56
CA LEU A 231 18.23 -19.96 10.20
C LEU A 231 18.88 -18.67 9.70
N ARG A 232 20.17 -18.71 9.34
CA ARG A 232 20.84 -17.57 8.67
C ARG A 232 20.20 -17.25 7.33
N GLY A 233 19.67 -18.27 6.65
CA GLY A 233 19.01 -18.14 5.36
C GLY A 233 17.65 -17.44 5.43
N ILE A 234 17.03 -17.27 6.60
CA ILE A 234 15.68 -16.69 6.71
C ILE A 234 15.60 -15.29 6.10
N THR A 235 16.67 -14.50 6.21
CA THR A 235 16.75 -13.17 5.60
C THR A 235 17.57 -13.16 4.31
N ASP A 236 17.53 -14.24 3.51
CA ASP A 236 18.22 -14.33 2.22
C ASP A 236 17.59 -13.42 1.15
N ARG A 237 16.33 -13.67 0.81
CA ARG A 237 15.62 -13.12 -0.34
C ARG A 237 14.19 -12.76 0.04
N LEU A 238 13.76 -11.63 -0.49
CA LEU A 238 12.38 -11.19 -0.41
C LEU A 238 11.50 -12.11 -1.27
N TYR A 239 10.44 -12.66 -0.67
CA TYR A 239 9.54 -13.63 -1.31
C TYR A 239 10.25 -14.87 -1.89
N GLY A 240 11.37 -15.26 -1.29
CA GLY A 240 12.09 -16.48 -1.62
C GLY A 240 11.63 -17.69 -0.81
N GLY A 241 12.10 -18.88 -1.21
CA GLY A 241 11.89 -20.12 -0.47
C GLY A 241 10.50 -20.75 -0.63
N GLY A 242 10.20 -21.75 0.21
CA GLY A 242 8.88 -22.40 0.29
C GLY A 242 8.05 -21.87 1.46
N SER A 243 6.88 -22.46 1.69
CA SER A 243 5.93 -21.99 2.73
C SER A 243 6.54 -21.94 4.14
N GLU A 244 7.38 -22.90 4.53
CA GLU A 244 8.07 -22.89 5.84
C GLU A 244 9.06 -21.73 5.96
N HIS A 245 9.82 -21.45 4.90
CA HIS A 245 10.77 -20.34 4.86
C HIS A 245 10.06 -19.00 5.05
N ARG A 246 8.95 -18.84 4.32
CA ARG A 246 8.10 -17.66 4.39
C ARG A 246 7.45 -17.50 5.76
N LEU A 247 6.91 -18.56 6.34
CA LEU A 247 6.35 -18.53 7.70
C LEU A 247 7.41 -18.06 8.71
N ARG A 248 8.65 -18.55 8.62
CA ARG A 248 9.74 -18.10 9.50
C ARG A 248 10.11 -16.63 9.30
N GLN A 249 10.06 -16.13 8.06
CA GLN A 249 10.20 -14.70 7.78
C GLN A 249 9.08 -13.88 8.46
N GLU A 250 7.83 -14.33 8.34
CA GLU A 250 6.66 -13.66 8.93
C GLU A 250 6.69 -13.72 10.47
N LEU A 251 7.14 -14.83 11.08
CA LEU A 251 7.37 -14.94 12.53
C LEU A 251 8.45 -13.95 12.98
N LEU A 252 9.58 -13.86 12.28
CA LEU A 252 10.64 -12.91 12.60
C LEU A 252 10.17 -11.46 12.43
N LEU A 253 9.44 -11.16 11.35
CA LEU A 253 8.90 -9.83 11.07
C LEU A 253 7.89 -9.40 12.15
N GLY A 254 6.92 -10.25 12.46
CA GLY A 254 5.86 -9.94 13.41
C GLY A 254 6.35 -9.96 14.86
N ILE A 255 6.78 -11.13 15.35
CA ILE A 255 7.19 -11.33 16.75
C ILE A 255 8.51 -10.63 17.03
N GLY A 256 9.52 -10.91 16.21
CA GLY A 256 10.83 -10.27 16.35
C GLY A 256 10.75 -8.75 16.18
N GLY A 257 9.90 -8.27 15.28
CA GLY A 257 9.71 -6.84 15.06
C GLY A 257 9.14 -6.10 16.26
N VAL A 258 8.14 -6.64 16.95
CA VAL A 258 7.62 -6.05 18.20
C VAL A 258 8.72 -5.99 19.26
N ARG A 259 9.47 -7.08 19.47
CA ARG A 259 10.62 -7.11 20.40
C ARG A 259 11.66 -6.05 20.04
N ALA A 260 11.97 -5.89 18.76
CA ALA A 260 12.92 -4.88 18.29
C ALA A 260 12.43 -3.45 18.54
N VAL A 261 11.14 -3.18 18.35
CA VAL A 261 10.52 -1.88 18.68
C VAL A 261 10.65 -1.59 20.18
N ARG A 262 10.34 -2.57 21.05
CA ARG A 262 10.47 -2.40 22.51
C ARG A 262 11.89 -2.00 22.90
N VAL A 263 12.88 -2.78 22.47
CA VAL A 263 14.29 -2.52 22.79
C VAL A 263 14.76 -1.21 22.16
N TYR A 264 14.35 -0.89 20.93
CA TYR A 264 14.69 0.39 20.31
C TYR A 264 14.19 1.57 21.16
N CYS A 265 12.92 1.57 21.57
CA CYS A 265 12.35 2.61 22.43
C CYS A 265 13.09 2.71 23.77
N GLU A 266 13.46 1.58 24.39
CA GLU A 266 14.22 1.55 25.64
C GLU A 266 15.62 2.17 25.48
N GLN A 267 16.34 1.86 24.40
CA GLN A 267 17.69 2.36 24.18
C GLN A 267 17.73 3.83 23.73
N THR A 268 16.68 4.31 23.06
CA THR A 268 16.66 5.65 22.46
C THR A 268 15.84 6.67 23.23
N GLY A 269 14.93 6.22 24.11
CA GLY A 269 13.94 7.06 24.76
C GLY A 269 12.78 7.49 23.84
N ASP A 270 12.71 6.94 22.62
CA ASP A 270 11.55 7.15 21.74
C ASP A 270 10.27 6.61 22.40
N PRO A 271 9.12 7.28 22.23
CA PRO A 271 7.87 6.88 22.86
C PRO A 271 7.44 5.48 22.40
N ARG A 272 6.92 4.68 23.34
CA ARG A 272 6.38 3.35 23.01
C ARG A 272 5.12 3.50 22.14
N PRO A 273 4.98 2.73 21.05
CA PRO A 273 3.83 2.88 20.16
C PRO A 273 2.50 2.50 20.80
N GLU A 274 1.49 3.34 20.58
CA GLU A 274 0.07 3.08 20.89
C GLU A 274 -0.65 2.40 19.72
N VAL A 275 -0.15 2.64 18.50
CA VAL A 275 -0.75 2.14 17.25
C VAL A 275 0.23 1.23 16.52
N PHE A 276 -0.26 0.07 16.10
CA PHE A 276 0.46 -0.91 15.30
C PHE A 276 -0.26 -1.10 13.97
N HIS A 277 0.44 -0.84 12.88
CA HIS A 277 -0.09 -0.97 11.52
C HIS A 277 0.54 -2.19 10.84
N MET A 278 -0.30 -3.17 10.53
CA MET A 278 0.00 -4.32 9.67
C MET A 278 -0.23 -3.95 8.19
N ASN A 279 0.86 -3.80 7.43
CA ASN A 279 0.80 -3.59 5.98
C ASN A 279 0.74 -4.96 5.27
N GLU A 280 -0.47 -5.44 4.98
CA GLU A 280 -0.78 -6.79 4.50
C GLU A 280 -0.56 -7.91 5.54
N GLY A 281 -1.07 -9.13 5.26
CA GLY A 281 -1.05 -10.29 6.16
C GLY A 281 0.32 -10.73 6.67
N HIS A 282 1.42 -10.40 5.98
CA HIS A 282 2.78 -10.81 6.35
C HIS A 282 3.20 -10.32 7.75
N ALA A 283 2.59 -9.23 8.23
CA ALA A 283 2.87 -8.62 9.52
C ALA A 283 1.96 -9.16 10.65
N GLY A 284 1.02 -10.07 10.36
CA GLY A 284 -0.05 -10.45 11.29
C GLY A 284 0.44 -11.02 12.63
N PHE A 285 1.58 -11.71 12.66
CA PHE A 285 2.16 -12.27 13.89
C PHE A 285 2.56 -11.20 14.93
N LEU A 286 2.66 -9.91 14.56
CA LEU A 286 2.86 -8.84 15.53
C LEU A 286 1.71 -8.78 16.55
N GLY A 287 0.48 -9.13 16.13
CA GLY A 287 -0.66 -9.13 17.02
C GLY A 287 -0.55 -10.25 18.07
N LEU A 288 -0.06 -11.43 17.70
CA LEU A 288 0.16 -12.52 18.66
C LEU A 288 1.21 -12.16 19.72
N GLU A 289 2.28 -11.50 19.31
CA GLU A 289 3.32 -11.06 20.26
C GLU A 289 2.79 -10.01 21.23
N ARG A 290 1.91 -9.11 20.77
CA ARG A 290 1.22 -8.17 21.68
C ARG A 290 0.26 -8.87 22.63
N VAL A 291 -0.50 -9.87 22.16
CA VAL A 291 -1.33 -10.71 23.03
C VAL A 291 -0.48 -11.36 24.12
N ARG A 292 0.68 -11.91 23.73
CA ARG A 292 1.67 -12.50 24.64
C ARG A 292 2.18 -11.49 25.67
N GLU A 293 2.55 -10.27 25.26
CA GLU A 293 2.95 -9.19 26.18
C GLU A 293 1.88 -8.89 27.24
N TYR A 294 0.61 -8.77 26.84
CA TYR A 294 -0.47 -8.49 27.79
C TYR A 294 -0.77 -9.65 28.75
N ILE A 295 -0.61 -10.90 28.31
CA ILE A 295 -0.75 -12.08 29.19
C ILE A 295 0.38 -12.08 30.22
N ASP A 296 1.63 -11.90 29.78
CA ASP A 296 2.81 -11.99 30.65
C ASP A 296 2.93 -10.80 31.62
N GLU A 297 2.73 -9.58 31.11
CA GLU A 297 3.01 -8.35 31.86
C GLU A 297 1.80 -7.84 32.65
N ALA A 298 0.59 -8.02 32.12
CA ALA A 298 -0.66 -7.53 32.73
C ALA A 298 -1.57 -8.65 33.29
N GLY A 299 -1.14 -9.91 33.21
CA GLY A 299 -1.87 -11.05 33.77
C GLY A 299 -3.24 -11.29 33.13
N LEU A 300 -3.44 -10.83 31.88
CA LEU A 300 -4.71 -10.98 31.18
C LEU A 300 -4.91 -12.41 30.69
N THR A 301 -6.17 -12.82 30.57
CA THR A 301 -6.55 -13.99 29.78
C THR A 301 -6.37 -13.71 28.28
N PHE A 302 -6.38 -14.76 27.46
CA PHE A 302 -6.25 -14.60 26.01
C PHE A 302 -7.32 -13.66 25.42
N ASP A 303 -8.59 -13.82 25.82
CA ASP A 303 -9.68 -13.02 25.25
C ASP A 303 -9.53 -11.54 25.61
N GLU A 304 -9.13 -11.22 26.84
CA GLU A 304 -8.86 -9.86 27.30
C GLU A 304 -7.64 -9.25 26.58
N ALA A 305 -6.56 -10.02 26.45
CA ALA A 305 -5.35 -9.61 25.74
C ALA A 305 -5.60 -9.41 24.24
N ALA A 306 -6.47 -10.22 23.63
CA ALA A 306 -6.88 -10.07 22.24
C ALA A 306 -7.64 -8.75 22.02
N GLU A 307 -8.56 -8.39 22.91
CA GLU A 307 -9.28 -7.11 22.81
C GLU A 307 -8.34 -5.90 23.01
N ALA A 308 -7.45 -5.95 24.00
CA ALA A 308 -6.41 -4.93 24.18
C ALA A 308 -5.51 -4.77 22.96
N THR A 309 -5.14 -5.89 22.31
CA THR A 309 -4.35 -5.89 21.08
C THR A 309 -5.12 -5.28 19.92
N ARG A 310 -6.38 -5.68 19.72
CA ARG A 310 -7.24 -5.21 18.62
C ARG A 310 -7.40 -3.70 18.62
N ALA A 311 -7.60 -3.10 19.79
CA ALA A 311 -7.86 -1.67 19.96
C ALA A 311 -6.84 -0.76 19.27
N GLY A 312 -5.56 -1.07 19.46
CA GLY A 312 -4.42 -0.32 18.91
C GLY A 312 -3.91 -0.84 17.57
N THR A 313 -4.62 -1.74 16.89
CA THR A 313 -4.15 -2.37 15.65
C THR A 313 -4.96 -1.94 14.43
N VAL A 314 -4.24 -1.56 13.37
CA VAL A 314 -4.77 -1.25 12.03
C VAL A 314 -4.24 -2.27 11.03
N PHE A 315 -5.11 -2.83 10.19
CA PHE A 315 -4.77 -3.77 9.13
C PHE A 315 -5.14 -3.20 7.76
N THR A 316 -4.15 -3.02 6.88
CA THR A 316 -4.41 -2.66 5.47
C THR A 316 -4.28 -3.91 4.60
N THR A 317 -5.28 -4.17 3.76
CA THR A 317 -5.20 -5.20 2.72
C THR A 317 -4.97 -4.57 1.35
N HIS A 318 -4.06 -5.16 0.55
CA HIS A 318 -3.66 -4.68 -0.77
C HIS A 318 -4.05 -5.64 -1.90
N THR A 319 -4.63 -6.78 -1.55
CA THR A 319 -4.80 -7.91 -2.46
C THR A 319 -6.24 -7.95 -2.99
N PRO A 320 -6.47 -7.74 -4.30
CA PRO A 320 -7.81 -7.72 -4.89
C PRO A 320 -8.33 -9.12 -5.25
N VAL A 321 -7.52 -10.18 -5.07
CA VAL A 321 -7.85 -11.56 -5.45
C VAL A 321 -7.50 -12.54 -4.35
N SER A 322 -8.39 -13.48 -4.08
CA SER A 322 -8.19 -14.49 -3.04
C SER A 322 -6.90 -15.28 -3.23
N ALA A 323 -6.50 -15.60 -4.47
CA ALA A 323 -5.27 -16.33 -4.78
C ALA A 323 -3.97 -15.58 -4.42
N GLY A 324 -4.03 -14.26 -4.21
CA GLY A 324 -2.89 -13.47 -3.76
C GLY A 324 -2.73 -13.39 -2.24
N ILE A 325 -3.71 -13.89 -1.48
CA ILE A 325 -3.70 -13.91 -0.02
C ILE A 325 -2.89 -15.11 0.46
N ASP A 326 -2.08 -14.90 1.49
CA ASP A 326 -1.29 -15.96 2.09
C ASP A 326 -2.15 -16.93 2.88
N ARG A 327 -2.24 -18.14 2.34
CA ARG A 327 -2.82 -19.32 2.99
C ARG A 327 -1.71 -20.33 3.22
N LEU A 328 -1.40 -20.56 4.49
CA LEU A 328 -0.42 -21.56 4.90
C LEU A 328 -1.14 -22.86 5.27
N PRO A 329 -0.55 -24.04 5.04
CA PRO A 329 -1.08 -25.28 5.60
C PRO A 329 -1.21 -25.18 7.12
N ARG A 330 -2.36 -25.56 7.67
CA ARG A 330 -2.65 -25.41 9.10
C ARG A 330 -1.62 -26.12 9.99
N ASP A 331 -1.24 -27.34 9.61
CA ASP A 331 -0.27 -28.16 10.32
C ASP A 331 1.14 -27.56 10.33
N LEU A 332 1.47 -26.73 9.34
CA LEU A 332 2.75 -26.02 9.28
C LEU A 332 2.82 -24.97 10.39
N VAL A 333 1.76 -24.19 10.56
CA VAL A 333 1.68 -23.13 11.58
C VAL A 333 1.63 -23.73 12.98
N GLU A 334 0.85 -24.79 13.19
CA GLU A 334 0.68 -25.44 14.50
C GLU A 334 2.00 -25.87 15.16
N ARG A 335 2.97 -26.30 14.37
CA ARG A 335 4.28 -26.79 14.85
C ARG A 335 5.09 -25.71 15.57
N HIS A 336 4.83 -24.43 15.30
CA HIS A 336 5.55 -23.31 15.91
C HIS A 336 4.91 -22.80 17.21
N PHE A 337 3.77 -23.37 17.62
CA PHE A 337 2.99 -22.94 18.79
C PHE A 337 2.65 -24.12 19.71
N THR A 338 3.54 -25.10 19.85
CA THR A 338 3.33 -26.26 20.72
C THR A 338 3.54 -25.92 22.20
N ALA A 339 3.05 -26.77 23.11
CA ALA A 339 3.22 -26.56 24.55
C ALA A 339 4.69 -26.60 25.00
N ASP A 340 5.50 -27.44 24.36
CA ASP A 340 6.92 -27.60 24.69
C ASP A 340 7.79 -26.48 24.09
N VAL A 341 7.42 -25.99 22.90
CA VAL A 341 8.13 -24.91 22.20
C VAL A 341 7.12 -24.05 21.43
N SER A 342 7.08 -22.76 21.76
CA SER A 342 6.19 -21.78 21.16
C SER A 342 6.93 -20.48 20.85
N ALA A 343 6.69 -19.91 19.67
CA ALA A 343 7.17 -18.59 19.31
C ALA A 343 6.59 -17.48 20.23
N THR A 344 5.41 -17.75 20.81
CA THR A 344 4.73 -16.91 21.82
C THR A 344 4.38 -17.75 23.05
N PRO A 345 5.33 -18.00 23.97
CA PRO A 345 5.07 -18.75 25.20
C PRO A 345 3.89 -18.16 25.98
N GLY A 346 3.07 -19.01 26.60
CA GLY A 346 1.88 -18.59 27.36
C GLY A 346 0.60 -18.40 26.52
N VAL A 347 0.71 -18.18 25.21
CA VAL A 347 -0.46 -18.09 24.32
C VAL A 347 -0.95 -19.50 23.95
N PRO A 348 -2.22 -19.87 24.21
CA PRO A 348 -2.71 -21.21 23.89
C PRO A 348 -2.75 -21.48 22.39
N ARG A 349 -2.17 -22.60 21.94
CA ARG A 349 -2.11 -23.02 20.54
C ARG A 349 -3.46 -22.95 19.83
N ASP A 350 -4.50 -23.55 20.43
CA ASP A 350 -5.80 -23.66 19.76
C ASP A 350 -6.41 -22.28 19.50
N ARG A 351 -6.16 -21.32 20.40
CA ARG A 351 -6.55 -19.91 20.24
C ARG A 351 -5.76 -19.20 19.13
N VAL A 352 -4.47 -19.51 18.98
CA VAL A 352 -3.67 -19.04 17.82
C VAL A 352 -4.28 -19.57 16.53
N MET A 353 -4.63 -20.85 16.47
CA MET A 353 -5.18 -21.47 15.27
C MET A 353 -6.54 -20.91 14.88
N GLU A 354 -7.40 -20.62 15.85
CA GLU A 354 -8.67 -19.95 15.62
C GLU A 354 -8.50 -18.60 14.91
N LEU A 355 -7.45 -17.83 15.18
CA LEU A 355 -7.27 -16.51 14.56
C LEU A 355 -7.08 -16.57 13.03
N GLY A 356 -6.49 -17.63 12.48
CA GLY A 356 -6.30 -17.77 11.03
C GLY A 356 -7.27 -18.72 10.34
N THR A 357 -8.16 -19.39 11.08
CA THR A 357 -9.07 -20.40 10.51
C THR A 357 -10.20 -19.75 9.70
N GLU A 358 -10.47 -20.27 8.50
CA GLU A 358 -11.64 -19.89 7.70
C GLU A 358 -12.86 -20.74 8.11
N ASP A 359 -13.54 -20.33 9.18
CA ASP A 359 -14.68 -21.04 9.82
C ASP A 359 -16.07 -20.56 9.35
N TYR A 360 -16.11 -19.84 8.21
CA TYR A 360 -17.32 -19.31 7.59
C TYR A 360 -17.74 -20.11 6.35
N ALA A 361 -18.97 -19.90 5.88
CA ALA A 361 -19.47 -20.57 4.68
C ALA A 361 -18.59 -20.26 3.45
N GLY A 362 -18.08 -21.32 2.79
CA GLY A 362 -17.18 -21.20 1.65
C GLY A 362 -15.69 -21.05 2.02
N GLY A 363 -15.35 -20.96 3.30
CA GLY A 363 -13.98 -20.99 3.81
C GLY A 363 -13.36 -22.40 3.79
N ASP A 364 -12.03 -22.45 3.78
CA ASP A 364 -11.25 -23.69 3.88
C ASP A 364 -10.65 -23.85 5.30
N PRO A 365 -11.19 -24.73 6.16
CA PRO A 365 -10.67 -24.95 7.50
C PRO A 365 -9.31 -25.66 7.53
N ALA A 366 -8.80 -26.17 6.40
CA ALA A 366 -7.49 -26.82 6.31
C ALA A 366 -6.33 -25.83 6.17
N VAL A 367 -6.61 -24.54 5.98
CA VAL A 367 -5.60 -23.49 5.85
C VAL A 367 -5.60 -22.51 7.02
N PHE A 368 -4.45 -21.87 7.21
CA PHE A 368 -4.30 -20.70 8.06
C PHE A 368 -4.17 -19.47 7.17
N ASN A 369 -5.21 -18.63 7.16
CA ASN A 369 -5.27 -17.42 6.35
C ASN A 369 -4.73 -16.22 7.15
N MET A 370 -3.62 -15.66 6.67
CA MET A 370 -2.95 -14.53 7.33
C MET A 370 -3.77 -13.24 7.32
N ALA A 371 -4.61 -13.02 6.30
CA ALA A 371 -5.50 -11.86 6.26
C ALA A 371 -6.65 -11.99 7.26
N VAL A 372 -7.22 -13.21 7.43
CA VAL A 372 -8.23 -13.47 8.46
C VAL A 372 -7.66 -13.21 9.86
N MET A 373 -6.43 -13.66 10.13
CA MET A 373 -5.74 -13.32 11.38
C MET A 373 -5.54 -11.82 11.54
N GLY A 374 -5.09 -11.11 10.50
CA GLY A 374 -4.95 -9.66 10.50
C GLY A 374 -6.26 -8.94 10.88
N MET A 375 -7.38 -9.34 10.29
CA MET A 375 -8.71 -8.78 10.58
C MET A 375 -9.22 -9.14 11.98
N ARG A 376 -8.94 -10.36 12.47
CA ARG A 376 -9.29 -10.76 13.84
C ARG A 376 -8.42 -10.12 14.91
N LEU A 377 -7.20 -9.69 14.57
CA LEU A 377 -6.30 -8.99 15.49
C LEU A 377 -6.32 -7.46 15.33
N ALA A 378 -7.06 -6.92 14.35
CA ALA A 378 -7.24 -5.49 14.14
C ALA A 378 -8.68 -5.05 14.43
N GLN A 379 -8.85 -3.93 15.13
CA GLN A 379 -10.17 -3.30 15.25
C GLN A 379 -10.51 -2.45 14.01
N ARG A 380 -9.49 -2.01 13.26
CA ARG A 380 -9.67 -1.15 12.08
C ARG A 380 -9.03 -1.78 10.85
N VAL A 381 -9.81 -1.90 9.78
CA VAL A 381 -9.38 -2.51 8.52
C VAL A 381 -9.66 -1.57 7.35
N ASN A 382 -8.74 -1.47 6.40
CA ASN A 382 -8.97 -0.69 5.19
C ASN A 382 -8.43 -1.33 3.90
N GLY A 383 -9.13 -1.05 2.80
CA GLY A 383 -8.62 -1.18 1.44
C GLY A 383 -7.89 0.09 0.97
N VAL A 384 -7.34 0.04 -0.24
CA VAL A 384 -6.35 1.02 -0.75
C VAL A 384 -6.84 1.88 -1.93
N SER A 385 -8.12 1.76 -2.24
CA SER A 385 -8.96 2.62 -3.07
C SER A 385 -10.43 2.37 -2.70
N GLU A 386 -11.36 3.21 -3.12
CA GLU A 386 -12.79 3.01 -2.88
C GLU A 386 -13.29 1.71 -3.52
N LEU A 387 -12.95 1.47 -4.78
CA LEU A 387 -13.32 0.24 -5.49
C LEU A 387 -12.71 -1.00 -4.82
N HIS A 388 -11.44 -0.92 -4.40
CA HIS A 388 -10.82 -2.04 -3.69
C HIS A 388 -11.44 -2.28 -2.31
N GLY A 389 -11.90 -1.24 -1.62
CA GLY A 389 -12.66 -1.42 -0.38
C GLY A 389 -13.92 -2.22 -0.59
N ALA A 390 -14.66 -1.95 -1.68
CA ALA A 390 -15.83 -2.75 -2.05
C ALA A 390 -15.45 -4.21 -2.36
N VAL A 391 -14.41 -4.44 -3.18
CA VAL A 391 -13.91 -5.79 -3.48
C VAL A 391 -13.46 -6.54 -2.22
N ALA A 392 -12.79 -5.87 -1.30
CA ALA A 392 -12.36 -6.47 -0.04
C ALA A 392 -13.55 -6.84 0.86
N ARG A 393 -14.57 -5.97 0.93
CA ARG A 393 -15.80 -6.28 1.67
C ARG A 393 -16.52 -7.50 1.12
N ASP A 394 -16.65 -7.60 -0.20
CA ASP A 394 -17.23 -8.79 -0.85
C ASP A 394 -16.39 -10.05 -0.57
N MET A 395 -15.07 -9.95 -0.71
CA MET A 395 -14.16 -11.09 -0.56
C MET A 395 -14.13 -11.66 0.86
N PHE A 396 -14.28 -10.80 1.89
CA PHE A 396 -14.22 -11.20 3.29
C PHE A 396 -15.59 -11.21 3.99
N GLN A 397 -16.69 -11.04 3.25
CA GLN A 397 -18.05 -10.99 3.80
C GLN A 397 -18.39 -12.20 4.68
N GLY A 398 -17.82 -13.37 4.40
CA GLY A 398 -18.01 -14.58 5.21
C GLY A 398 -17.71 -14.39 6.70
N LEU A 399 -16.76 -13.52 7.06
CA LEU A 399 -16.43 -13.19 8.46
C LEU A 399 -17.56 -12.41 9.19
N TRP A 400 -18.48 -11.80 8.44
CA TRP A 400 -19.62 -11.01 8.93
C TRP A 400 -20.93 -11.56 8.37
N SER A 401 -21.18 -12.83 8.67
CA SER A 401 -22.38 -13.53 8.22
C SER A 401 -23.66 -12.78 8.64
N GLY A 402 -24.57 -12.58 7.67
CA GLY A 402 -25.83 -11.84 7.89
C GLY A 402 -25.77 -10.34 7.57
N PHE A 403 -24.59 -9.78 7.33
CA PHE A 403 -24.43 -8.40 6.87
C PHE A 403 -24.33 -8.34 5.35
N ASP A 404 -24.87 -7.27 4.76
CA ASP A 404 -24.57 -6.94 3.38
C ASP A 404 -23.11 -6.48 3.25
N ALA A 405 -22.49 -6.71 2.09
CA ALA A 405 -21.10 -6.35 1.88
C ALA A 405 -20.82 -4.85 2.11
N ALA A 406 -21.79 -3.96 1.88
CA ALA A 406 -21.63 -2.53 2.16
C ALA A 406 -21.42 -2.21 3.65
N GLU A 407 -21.84 -3.10 4.56
CA GLU A 407 -21.78 -2.93 6.01
C GLU A 407 -20.60 -3.65 6.66
N VAL A 408 -19.87 -4.46 5.90
CA VAL A 408 -18.63 -5.09 6.38
C VAL A 408 -17.65 -3.98 6.80
N PRO A 409 -17.08 -4.00 8.03
CA PRO A 409 -16.32 -2.89 8.64
C PRO A 409 -14.90 -2.76 8.08
N ILE A 410 -14.79 -2.69 6.75
CA ILE A 410 -13.57 -2.42 5.98
C ILE A 410 -13.77 -1.09 5.28
N THR A 411 -13.03 -0.06 5.69
CA THR A 411 -13.07 1.26 5.04
C THR A 411 -12.08 1.33 3.86
N SER A 412 -11.86 2.53 3.31
CA SER A 412 -10.85 2.78 2.27
C SER A 412 -10.05 4.04 2.57
N ILE A 413 -8.73 3.94 2.38
CA ILE A 413 -7.81 5.08 2.25
C ILE A 413 -7.09 4.92 0.92
N THR A 414 -7.39 5.77 -0.05
CA THR A 414 -6.72 5.69 -1.36
C THR A 414 -5.25 6.02 -1.22
N ASN A 415 -4.40 5.18 -1.80
CA ASN A 415 -2.95 5.40 -1.79
C ASN A 415 -2.54 6.78 -2.34
N GLY A 416 -1.32 7.19 -2.00
CA GLY A 416 -0.66 8.35 -2.60
C GLY A 416 0.81 8.08 -2.86
N VAL A 417 1.47 9.03 -3.52
CA VAL A 417 2.89 8.97 -3.87
C VAL A 417 3.66 10.16 -3.32
N HIS A 418 4.93 9.95 -2.99
CA HIS A 418 5.76 10.99 -2.41
C HIS A 418 6.29 11.94 -3.50
N ALA A 419 5.69 13.14 -3.61
CA ALA A 419 5.99 14.08 -4.70
C ALA A 419 7.50 14.38 -4.84
N ARG A 420 8.22 14.67 -3.75
CA ARG A 420 9.67 14.96 -3.80
C ARG A 420 10.54 13.77 -4.26
N THR A 421 10.01 12.54 -4.24
CA THR A 421 10.70 11.37 -4.83
C THR A 421 10.51 11.31 -6.34
N TRP A 422 9.28 11.59 -6.81
CA TRP A 422 8.82 11.19 -8.14
C TRP A 422 8.70 12.34 -9.14
N VAL A 423 8.48 13.56 -8.67
CA VAL A 423 8.40 14.76 -9.51
C VAL A 423 9.81 15.20 -9.92
N ALA A 424 10.01 15.48 -11.20
CA ALA A 424 11.29 15.95 -11.72
C ALA A 424 11.72 17.28 -11.07
N ASP A 425 13.03 17.47 -10.88
CA ASP A 425 13.57 18.69 -10.25
C ASP A 425 13.24 19.95 -11.06
N GLU A 426 13.16 19.85 -12.39
CA GLU A 426 12.70 20.93 -13.28
C GLU A 426 11.26 21.34 -12.98
N ALA A 427 10.36 20.37 -12.86
CA ALA A 427 8.96 20.61 -12.53
C ALA A 427 8.82 21.20 -11.12
N GLN A 428 9.61 20.71 -10.16
CA GLN A 428 9.65 21.28 -8.81
C GLN A 428 10.17 22.73 -8.82
N ARG A 429 11.23 23.04 -9.58
CA ARG A 429 11.74 24.42 -9.71
C ARG A 429 10.75 25.34 -10.39
N MET A 430 10.03 24.87 -11.40
CA MET A 430 8.97 25.64 -12.06
C MET A 430 7.84 25.95 -11.08
N ALA A 431 7.34 24.94 -10.37
CA ALA A 431 6.30 25.10 -9.36
C ALA A 431 6.75 26.03 -8.22
N GLY A 432 7.99 25.93 -7.75
CA GLY A 432 8.53 26.77 -6.67
C GLY A 432 8.70 28.24 -7.02
N ARG A 433 8.72 28.61 -8.31
CA ARG A 433 8.65 30.02 -8.74
C ARG A 433 7.25 30.61 -8.55
N MET A 434 6.22 29.78 -8.71
CA MET A 434 4.81 30.18 -8.69
C MET A 434 4.18 30.03 -7.29
N VAL A 435 4.64 29.05 -6.52
CA VAL A 435 4.12 28.71 -5.19
C VAL A 435 5.27 28.75 -4.19
N GLN A 436 5.28 29.79 -3.35
CA GLN A 436 6.34 29.99 -2.35
C GLN A 436 6.11 29.13 -1.09
N ASP A 437 4.86 28.90 -0.70
CA ASP A 437 4.52 28.02 0.41
C ASP A 437 4.10 26.63 -0.09
N SER A 438 4.96 25.64 0.16
CA SER A 438 4.69 24.24 -0.22
C SER A 438 3.45 23.64 0.45
N ALA A 439 2.95 24.23 1.55
CA ALA A 439 1.69 23.82 2.16
C ALA A 439 0.49 24.10 1.24
N GLU A 440 0.58 25.04 0.31
CA GLU A 440 -0.50 25.31 -0.64
C GLU A 440 -0.78 24.14 -1.59
N PHE A 441 0.19 23.24 -1.80
CA PHE A 441 0.00 22.03 -2.61
C PHE A 441 -0.91 20.97 -1.96
N THR A 442 -1.31 21.15 -0.71
CA THR A 442 -2.33 20.28 -0.08
C THR A 442 -3.74 20.55 -0.64
N HIS A 443 -3.95 21.71 -1.27
CA HIS A 443 -5.23 22.13 -1.82
C HIS A 443 -5.12 22.47 -3.30
N SER A 444 -6.23 22.40 -4.03
CA SER A 444 -6.25 22.71 -5.47
C SER A 444 -5.80 24.15 -5.78
N GLU A 445 -5.91 25.08 -4.83
CA GLU A 445 -5.53 26.48 -5.00
C GLU A 445 -4.02 26.66 -5.27
N GLY A 446 -3.16 25.93 -4.55
CA GLY A 446 -1.72 25.94 -4.84
C GLY A 446 -1.41 25.36 -6.22
N TRP A 447 -2.16 24.36 -6.66
CA TRP A 447 -2.00 23.77 -8.00
C TRP A 447 -2.50 24.68 -9.12
N ARG A 448 -3.54 25.51 -8.89
CA ARG A 448 -4.01 26.49 -9.87
C ARG A 448 -2.94 27.53 -10.20
N LYS A 449 -2.09 27.91 -9.24
CA LYS A 449 -0.96 28.81 -9.51
C LYS A 449 0.06 28.22 -10.49
N ILE A 450 0.18 26.88 -10.58
CA ILE A 450 1.02 26.22 -11.59
C ILE A 450 0.40 26.36 -12.98
N THR A 451 -0.93 26.47 -13.10
CA THR A 451 -1.59 26.60 -14.40
C THR A 451 -1.40 27.96 -15.05
N ASP A 452 -0.94 28.96 -14.29
CA ASP A 452 -0.50 30.25 -14.81
C ASP A 452 0.87 30.17 -15.52
N ALA A 453 1.51 28.99 -15.54
CA ALA A 453 2.67 28.72 -16.38
C ALA A 453 2.35 28.95 -17.86
N ASP A 454 3.27 29.63 -18.54
CA ASP A 454 3.24 29.78 -19.99
C ASP A 454 3.24 28.39 -20.67
N GLU A 455 2.37 28.22 -21.67
CA GLU A 455 2.22 26.98 -22.43
C GLU A 455 3.54 26.52 -23.06
N ALA A 456 4.37 27.45 -23.55
CA ALA A 456 5.66 27.15 -24.13
C ALA A 456 6.66 26.65 -23.08
N ASP A 457 6.69 27.25 -21.89
CA ASP A 457 7.53 26.82 -20.78
C ASP A 457 7.15 25.39 -20.32
N LEU A 458 5.85 25.12 -20.19
CA LEU A 458 5.34 23.80 -19.81
C LEU A 458 5.70 22.74 -20.87
N TRP A 459 5.52 23.07 -22.14
CA TRP A 459 5.85 22.19 -23.25
C TRP A 459 7.35 21.90 -23.33
N GLU A 460 8.21 22.92 -23.22
CA GLU A 460 9.66 22.77 -23.24
C GLU A 460 10.17 21.95 -22.05
N MET A 461 9.59 22.14 -20.87
CA MET A 461 9.86 21.27 -19.73
C MET A 461 9.52 19.80 -20.05
N ARG A 462 8.33 19.52 -20.59
CA ARG A 462 7.91 18.16 -20.97
C ARG A 462 8.84 17.55 -22.03
N ARG A 463 9.23 18.34 -23.04
CA ARG A 463 10.19 17.93 -24.08
C ARG A 463 11.57 17.61 -23.51
N THR A 464 12.04 18.41 -22.55
CA THR A 464 13.30 18.16 -21.83
C THR A 464 13.25 16.84 -21.07
N LEU A 465 12.17 16.56 -20.35
CA LEU A 465 12.00 15.30 -19.62
C LEU A 465 11.94 14.09 -20.56
N ARG A 466 11.23 14.21 -21.70
CA ARG A 466 11.19 13.17 -22.73
C ARG A 466 12.57 12.92 -23.34
N SER A 467 13.34 13.97 -23.62
CA SER A 467 14.71 13.86 -24.14
C SER A 467 15.64 13.09 -23.19
N ARG A 468 15.49 13.31 -21.88
CA ARG A 468 16.24 12.54 -20.88
C ARG A 468 15.85 11.07 -20.86
N LEU A 469 14.55 10.77 -20.94
CA LEU A 469 14.08 9.39 -21.05
C LEU A 469 14.63 8.70 -22.29
N VAL A 470 14.68 9.38 -23.45
CA VAL A 470 15.29 8.84 -24.67
C VAL A 470 16.77 8.52 -24.45
N ALA A 471 17.54 9.43 -23.84
CA ALA A 471 18.95 9.21 -23.56
C ALA A 471 19.18 8.01 -22.60
N ASP A 472 18.46 7.96 -21.48
CA ASP A 472 18.52 6.86 -20.49
C ASP A 472 18.09 5.53 -21.11
N THR A 473 17.05 5.54 -21.96
CA THR A 473 16.60 4.36 -22.70
C THR A 473 17.72 3.82 -23.60
N ARG A 474 18.38 4.69 -24.37
CA ARG A 474 19.48 4.28 -25.27
C ARG A 474 20.65 3.70 -24.48
N GLU A 475 20.99 4.28 -23.34
CA GLU A 475 22.04 3.76 -22.46
C GLU A 475 21.71 2.36 -21.92
N ARG A 476 20.52 2.20 -21.34
CA ARG A 476 20.04 0.92 -20.79
C ARG A 476 19.89 -0.15 -21.86
N LEU A 477 19.43 0.22 -23.05
CA LEU A 477 19.30 -0.70 -24.18
C LEU A 477 20.68 -1.20 -24.63
N ARG A 478 21.69 -0.32 -24.73
CA ARG A 478 23.08 -0.74 -25.03
C ARG A 478 23.60 -1.70 -23.97
N ALA A 479 23.36 -1.43 -22.69
CA ALA A 479 23.76 -2.32 -21.60
C ALA A 479 23.07 -3.70 -21.69
N SER A 480 21.76 -3.71 -21.95
CA SER A 480 20.99 -4.95 -22.11
C SER A 480 21.48 -5.79 -23.28
N TRP A 481 21.67 -5.21 -24.47
CA TRP A 481 22.13 -5.95 -25.64
C TRP A 481 23.57 -6.49 -25.48
N ARG A 482 24.46 -5.76 -24.79
CA ARG A 482 25.78 -6.29 -24.43
C ARG A 482 25.69 -7.51 -23.51
N GLN A 483 24.81 -7.47 -22.50
CA GLN A 483 24.57 -8.61 -21.61
C GLN A 483 23.98 -9.82 -22.37
N ARG A 484 23.18 -9.57 -23.42
CA ARG A 484 22.64 -10.57 -24.34
C ARG A 484 23.68 -11.12 -25.34
N GLY A 485 24.90 -10.61 -25.33
CA GLY A 485 26.02 -11.11 -26.15
C GLY A 485 26.30 -10.30 -27.43
N ALA A 486 25.64 -9.17 -27.66
CA ALA A 486 25.91 -8.32 -28.81
C ALA A 486 27.25 -7.57 -28.66
N SER A 487 27.98 -7.46 -29.76
CA SER A 487 29.22 -6.69 -29.87
C SER A 487 28.94 -5.20 -30.11
N SER A 488 29.87 -4.32 -29.76
CA SER A 488 29.71 -2.86 -29.96
C SER A 488 29.42 -2.47 -31.42
N ALA A 489 29.88 -3.25 -32.40
CA ALA A 489 29.64 -2.99 -33.82
C ALA A 489 28.16 -3.21 -34.24
N GLU A 490 27.42 -4.03 -33.49
CA GLU A 490 26.01 -4.34 -33.76
C GLU A 490 25.05 -3.32 -33.14
N LEU A 491 25.54 -2.39 -32.32
CA LEU A 491 24.71 -1.52 -31.48
C LEU A 491 24.47 -0.11 -32.05
N GLY A 492 25.00 0.20 -33.24
CA GLY A 492 24.89 1.54 -33.85
C GLY A 492 23.44 1.99 -34.07
N TRP A 493 22.52 1.05 -34.34
CA TRP A 493 21.09 1.37 -34.53
C TRP A 493 20.42 1.93 -33.25
N ILE A 494 21.03 1.76 -32.07
CA ILE A 494 20.48 2.29 -30.82
C ILE A 494 20.55 3.83 -30.80
N ASP A 495 21.43 4.43 -31.59
CA ASP A 495 21.54 5.89 -31.70
C ASP A 495 20.27 6.53 -32.29
N ASP A 496 19.47 5.76 -33.03
CA ASP A 496 18.21 6.18 -33.66
C ASP A 496 16.96 5.69 -32.88
N VAL A 497 17.14 5.06 -31.73
CA VAL A 497 16.04 4.52 -30.91
C VAL A 497 15.33 5.65 -30.17
N LEU A 498 14.03 5.76 -30.38
CA LEU A 498 13.13 6.79 -29.84
C LEU A 498 13.52 8.22 -30.24
N ASP A 499 12.53 9.08 -30.32
CA ASP A 499 12.66 10.48 -30.69
C ASP A 499 12.03 11.37 -29.61
N PRO A 500 12.71 12.43 -29.13
CA PRO A 500 12.15 13.38 -28.16
C PRO A 500 10.99 14.23 -28.69
N ASP A 501 10.69 14.22 -29.99
CA ASP A 501 9.59 14.99 -30.58
C ASP A 501 8.34 14.13 -30.88
N ILE A 502 8.37 12.84 -30.51
CA ILE A 502 7.29 11.87 -30.74
C ILE A 502 6.55 11.52 -29.45
N LEU A 503 5.23 11.32 -29.57
CA LEU A 503 4.34 10.91 -28.48
C LEU A 503 4.86 9.62 -27.83
N THR A 504 5.22 9.70 -26.54
CA THR A 504 5.80 8.58 -25.80
C THR A 504 4.83 7.99 -24.78
N ILE A 505 4.50 6.71 -24.96
CA ILE A 505 3.65 5.94 -24.04
C ILE A 505 4.52 5.05 -23.14
N GLY A 506 4.34 5.18 -21.83
CA GLY A 506 5.00 4.36 -20.83
C GLY A 506 4.14 3.20 -20.35
N PHE A 507 4.74 2.01 -20.22
CA PHE A 507 4.11 0.85 -19.59
C PHE A 507 5.10 0.13 -18.68
N ALA A 508 4.98 0.27 -17.36
CA ALA A 508 5.83 -0.48 -16.44
C ALA A 508 5.12 -1.05 -15.20
N ARG A 509 5.33 -2.35 -14.95
CA ARG A 509 4.67 -3.11 -13.88
C ARG A 509 5.27 -4.52 -13.71
N ARG A 510 4.96 -5.19 -12.58
CA ARG A 510 5.12 -6.66 -12.50
C ARG A 510 4.28 -7.33 -13.59
N VAL A 511 4.65 -8.53 -14.02
CA VAL A 511 4.01 -9.22 -15.16
C VAL A 511 3.22 -10.48 -14.74
N PRO A 512 2.16 -10.36 -13.90
CA PRO A 512 1.18 -11.43 -13.77
C PRO A 512 0.15 -11.35 -14.91
N SER A 513 -0.57 -12.44 -15.16
CA SER A 513 -1.54 -12.57 -16.26
C SER A 513 -2.61 -11.47 -16.27
N TYR A 514 -3.15 -11.10 -15.10
CA TYR A 514 -4.23 -10.11 -14.99
C TYR A 514 -3.82 -8.68 -15.38
N LYS A 515 -2.52 -8.37 -15.46
CA LYS A 515 -2.02 -7.05 -15.88
C LYS A 515 -1.89 -6.90 -17.40
N ARG A 516 -2.14 -7.99 -18.15
CA ARG A 516 -2.31 -7.99 -19.62
C ARG A 516 -1.24 -7.25 -20.41
N LEU A 517 0.03 -7.55 -20.10
CA LEU A 517 1.21 -7.00 -20.81
C LEU A 517 1.09 -7.14 -22.33
N THR A 518 0.62 -8.28 -22.83
CA THR A 518 0.52 -8.58 -24.27
C THR A 518 -0.80 -8.14 -24.93
N LEU A 519 -1.69 -7.44 -24.23
CA LEU A 519 -2.94 -6.94 -24.83
C LEU A 519 -2.66 -6.06 -26.07
N MET A 520 -1.62 -5.23 -25.99
CA MET A 520 -1.17 -4.37 -27.10
C MET A 520 -0.65 -5.16 -28.31
N LEU A 521 -0.32 -6.45 -28.15
CA LEU A 521 0.11 -7.33 -29.24
C LEU A 521 -1.04 -8.12 -29.87
N ARG A 522 -2.29 -7.92 -29.42
CA ARG A 522 -3.44 -8.65 -29.99
C ARG A 522 -3.62 -8.37 -31.47
N ASP A 523 -3.46 -7.12 -31.89
CA ASP A 523 -3.36 -6.74 -33.30
C ASP A 523 -1.98 -6.15 -33.59
N ARG A 524 -1.03 -7.03 -33.96
CA ARG A 524 0.36 -6.64 -34.23
C ARG A 524 0.48 -5.73 -35.45
N ASP A 525 -0.39 -5.86 -36.44
CA ASP A 525 -0.31 -5.09 -37.68
C ASP A 525 -0.86 -3.69 -37.46
N ARG A 526 -1.95 -3.54 -36.71
CA ARG A 526 -2.45 -2.23 -36.26
C ARG A 526 -1.47 -1.54 -35.31
N LEU A 527 -0.87 -2.26 -34.36
CA LEU A 527 0.19 -1.68 -33.53
C LEU A 527 1.36 -1.17 -34.39
N LYS A 528 1.79 -1.92 -35.41
CA LYS A 528 2.85 -1.47 -36.33
C LYS A 528 2.44 -0.22 -37.11
N SER A 529 1.21 -0.14 -37.61
CA SER A 529 0.76 1.05 -38.35
C SER A 529 0.79 2.29 -37.47
N MET A 530 0.38 2.19 -36.20
CA MET A 530 0.44 3.30 -35.25
C MET A 530 1.87 3.72 -34.91
N LEU A 531 2.76 2.75 -34.68
CA LEU A 531 4.18 3.04 -34.38
C LEU A 531 4.88 3.73 -35.55
N LEU A 532 4.47 3.41 -36.78
CA LEU A 532 5.11 3.86 -38.03
C LEU A 532 4.26 4.84 -38.84
N ASP A 533 3.23 5.44 -38.23
CA ASP A 533 2.38 6.42 -38.89
C ASP A 533 3.26 7.60 -39.38
N PRO A 534 3.13 8.03 -40.64
CA PRO A 534 4.00 9.05 -41.21
C PRO A 534 3.77 10.44 -40.61
N ASP A 535 2.56 10.71 -40.13
CA ASP A 535 2.14 12.04 -39.67
C ASP A 535 2.02 12.09 -38.14
N ARG A 536 1.58 11.00 -37.51
CA ARG A 536 1.28 10.90 -36.08
C ARG A 536 1.86 9.62 -35.46
N PRO A 537 3.19 9.40 -35.56
CA PRO A 537 3.82 8.20 -35.04
C PRO A 537 3.67 8.10 -33.52
N VAL A 538 3.69 6.88 -32.99
CA VAL A 538 3.72 6.64 -31.54
C VAL A 538 4.99 5.88 -31.17
N GLN A 539 5.52 6.11 -29.98
CA GLN A 539 6.59 5.30 -29.43
C GLN A 539 6.25 4.78 -28.03
N ILE A 540 6.72 3.58 -27.69
CA ILE A 540 6.33 2.88 -26.45
C ILE A 540 7.56 2.36 -25.71
N VAL A 541 7.64 2.67 -24.41
CA VAL A 541 8.68 2.17 -23.50
C VAL A 541 8.06 1.22 -22.49
N ILE A 542 8.49 -0.04 -22.54
CA ILE A 542 7.97 -1.12 -21.71
C ILE A 542 9.02 -1.57 -20.69
N ALA A 543 8.62 -1.80 -19.45
CA ALA A 543 9.49 -2.42 -18.45
C ALA A 543 8.71 -3.31 -17.48
N GLY A 544 9.33 -4.36 -16.96
CA GLY A 544 8.65 -5.22 -16.00
C GLY A 544 9.40 -6.50 -15.65
N LYS A 545 9.05 -7.06 -14.50
CA LYS A 545 9.62 -8.31 -13.97
C LYS A 545 8.51 -9.33 -13.77
N ALA A 546 8.72 -10.55 -14.23
CA ALA A 546 7.89 -11.71 -13.87
C ALA A 546 8.44 -12.35 -12.59
N HIS A 547 7.58 -12.97 -11.79
CA HIS A 547 8.05 -13.74 -10.64
C HIS A 547 8.95 -14.91 -11.12
N PRO A 548 10.03 -15.28 -10.43
CA PRO A 548 10.96 -16.30 -10.93
C PRO A 548 10.30 -17.67 -11.19
N ALA A 549 9.27 -18.00 -10.41
CA ALA A 549 8.45 -19.21 -10.57
C ALA A 549 7.27 -19.06 -11.54
N ASP A 550 7.00 -17.86 -12.07
CA ASP A 550 5.91 -17.61 -13.02
C ASP A 550 6.40 -17.74 -14.47
N GLU A 551 6.48 -18.99 -14.93
CA GLU A 551 6.81 -19.34 -16.31
C GLU A 551 5.87 -18.67 -17.34
N GLY A 552 4.60 -18.47 -16.98
CA GLY A 552 3.64 -17.78 -17.84
C GLY A 552 4.01 -16.32 -18.05
N GLY A 553 4.27 -15.58 -16.97
CA GLY A 553 4.76 -14.21 -17.01
C GLY A 553 6.08 -14.06 -17.78
N LYS A 554 7.02 -15.00 -17.64
CA LYS A 554 8.27 -15.01 -18.41
C LYS A 554 8.05 -15.19 -19.91
N ARG A 555 7.09 -16.03 -20.31
CA ARG A 555 6.70 -16.18 -21.73
C ARG A 555 6.09 -14.90 -22.30
N LEU A 556 5.26 -14.20 -21.53
CA LEU A 556 4.69 -12.90 -21.93
C LEU A 556 5.79 -11.84 -22.15
N ILE A 557 6.80 -11.79 -21.27
CA ILE A 557 7.99 -10.93 -21.46
C ILE A 557 8.73 -11.32 -22.73
N GLN A 558 9.00 -12.60 -22.94
CA GLN A 558 9.71 -13.07 -24.13
C GLN A 558 8.98 -12.70 -25.43
N GLU A 559 7.66 -12.83 -25.46
CA GLU A 559 6.85 -12.44 -26.62
C GLU A 559 6.99 -10.95 -26.94
N ILE A 560 6.91 -10.09 -25.92
CA ILE A 560 7.11 -8.64 -26.08
C ILE A 560 8.52 -8.35 -26.56
N VAL A 561 9.56 -8.90 -25.93
CA VAL A 561 10.95 -8.65 -26.31
C VAL A 561 11.20 -9.03 -27.77
N ARG A 562 10.67 -10.17 -28.22
CA ARG A 562 10.78 -10.59 -29.63
C ARG A 562 10.11 -9.61 -30.58
N PHE A 563 8.97 -9.04 -30.20
CA PHE A 563 8.30 -8.02 -31.00
C PHE A 563 9.10 -6.70 -31.01
N THR A 564 9.61 -6.26 -29.85
CA THR A 564 10.38 -5.02 -29.75
C THR A 564 11.75 -5.09 -30.43
N ASP A 565 12.30 -6.30 -30.59
CA ASP A 565 13.59 -6.51 -31.28
C ASP A 565 13.45 -6.52 -32.81
N ASP A 566 12.23 -6.57 -33.36
CA ASP A 566 12.00 -6.57 -34.81
C ASP A 566 12.56 -5.27 -35.44
N PRO A 567 13.52 -5.37 -36.40
CA PRO A 567 14.14 -4.20 -37.02
C PRO A 567 13.16 -3.18 -37.61
N ARG A 568 11.94 -3.60 -37.97
CA ARG A 568 10.89 -2.73 -38.51
C ARG A 568 10.34 -1.76 -37.47
N VAL A 569 10.37 -2.10 -36.19
CA VAL A 569 9.75 -1.30 -35.11
C VAL A 569 10.67 -0.99 -33.93
N ARG A 570 11.83 -1.63 -33.80
CA ARG A 570 12.75 -1.48 -32.65
C ARG A 570 13.25 -0.06 -32.37
N HIS A 571 13.06 0.86 -33.31
CA HIS A 571 13.37 2.28 -33.15
C HIS A 571 12.19 3.09 -32.55
N ARG A 572 11.00 2.48 -32.40
CA ARG A 572 9.76 3.06 -31.85
C ARG A 572 9.24 2.35 -30.60
N ILE A 573 9.59 1.08 -30.40
CA ILE A 573 9.14 0.31 -29.23
C ILE A 573 10.29 -0.46 -28.61
N VAL A 574 10.41 -0.38 -27.29
CA VAL A 574 11.53 -0.99 -26.56
C VAL A 574 11.05 -1.67 -25.28
N PHE A 575 11.72 -2.76 -24.91
CA PHE A 575 11.62 -3.38 -23.59
C PHE A 575 12.91 -3.14 -22.81
N LEU A 576 12.80 -2.52 -21.63
CA LEU A 576 13.92 -2.26 -20.73
C LEU A 576 13.91 -3.26 -19.56
N PRO A 577 14.96 -4.08 -19.40
CA PRO A 577 15.05 -5.00 -18.28
C PRO A 577 15.39 -4.26 -16.97
N ASP A 578 15.24 -4.99 -15.88
CA ASP A 578 15.60 -4.62 -14.52
C ASP A 578 14.84 -3.41 -13.98
N TYR A 579 13.53 -3.39 -14.19
CA TYR A 579 12.65 -2.34 -13.66
C TYR A 579 12.82 -2.13 -12.14
N ASP A 580 13.34 -0.96 -11.80
CA ASP A 580 13.65 -0.49 -10.44
C ASP A 580 13.19 0.97 -10.23
N MET A 581 13.50 1.56 -9.08
CA MET A 581 13.14 2.95 -8.78
C MET A 581 13.82 3.97 -9.71
N ALA A 582 15.04 3.69 -10.19
CA ALA A 582 15.75 4.62 -11.08
C ALA A 582 15.07 4.68 -12.44
N LEU A 583 14.80 3.52 -13.05
CA LEU A 583 14.05 3.43 -14.29
C LEU A 583 12.61 3.93 -14.12
N ALA A 584 11.96 3.64 -12.99
CA ALA A 584 10.63 4.16 -12.71
C ALA A 584 10.58 5.70 -12.71
N ARG A 585 11.57 6.38 -12.11
CA ARG A 585 11.65 7.85 -12.17
C ARG A 585 11.78 8.36 -13.60
N SER A 586 12.71 7.78 -14.37
CA SER A 586 12.93 8.14 -15.78
C SER A 586 11.63 8.01 -16.60
N LEU A 587 10.92 6.89 -16.44
CA LEU A 587 9.67 6.63 -17.17
C LEU A 587 8.54 7.58 -16.77
N VAL A 588 8.22 7.71 -15.48
CA VAL A 588 7.06 8.52 -15.04
C VAL A 588 7.28 10.02 -15.23
N GLN A 589 8.54 10.45 -15.34
CA GLN A 589 8.89 11.84 -15.65
C GLN A 589 8.84 12.10 -17.16
N GLY A 590 9.38 11.20 -17.98
CA GLY A 590 9.56 11.44 -19.42
C GLY A 590 8.42 10.98 -20.33
N CYS A 591 7.58 10.03 -19.92
CA CYS A 591 6.46 9.57 -20.75
C CYS A 591 5.32 10.59 -20.76
N ASP A 592 4.69 10.79 -21.92
CA ASP A 592 3.55 11.70 -22.09
C ASP A 592 2.24 11.06 -21.69
N VAL A 593 2.12 9.76 -21.96
CA VAL A 593 0.96 8.94 -21.60
C VAL A 593 1.41 7.76 -20.75
N TRP A 594 0.70 7.52 -19.66
CA TRP A 594 0.88 6.34 -18.83
C TRP A 594 -0.23 5.31 -19.09
N LEU A 595 0.14 4.14 -19.63
CA LEU A 595 -0.82 3.11 -20.02
C LEU A 595 -1.09 2.11 -18.89
N ASN A 596 -2.36 1.86 -18.60
CA ASN A 596 -2.80 0.90 -17.60
C ASN A 596 -4.05 0.11 -18.01
N ASN A 597 -3.88 -1.17 -18.33
CA ASN A 597 -4.95 -2.03 -18.87
C ASN A 597 -5.16 -3.33 -18.04
N PRO A 598 -5.23 -3.28 -16.70
CA PRO A 598 -5.48 -4.48 -15.91
C PRO A 598 -6.89 -5.01 -16.18
N LEU A 599 -7.11 -6.29 -15.90
CA LEU A 599 -8.46 -6.82 -15.78
C LEU A 599 -9.17 -6.13 -14.62
N ARG A 600 -10.34 -5.56 -14.86
CA ARG A 600 -11.19 -5.00 -13.82
C ARG A 600 -11.96 -6.11 -13.08
N PRO A 601 -12.08 -6.10 -11.74
CA PRO A 601 -11.55 -5.14 -10.76
C PRO A 601 -10.27 -5.65 -10.05
N LEU A 602 -9.27 -6.13 -10.80
CA LEU A 602 -8.11 -6.86 -10.26
C LEU A 602 -6.88 -5.97 -10.00
N GLU A 603 -6.97 -4.65 -10.19
CA GLU A 603 -5.97 -3.69 -9.71
C GLU A 603 -6.50 -2.98 -8.46
N ALA A 604 -5.92 -3.28 -7.30
CA ALA A 604 -6.35 -2.68 -6.03
C ALA A 604 -6.21 -1.15 -6.00
N CYS A 605 -5.16 -0.61 -6.61
CA CYS A 605 -4.96 0.84 -6.70
C CYS A 605 -4.15 1.19 -7.95
N GLY A 606 -2.82 1.04 -7.91
CA GLY A 606 -1.93 1.32 -9.05
C GLY A 606 -1.22 2.68 -8.99
N THR A 607 -0.27 2.85 -8.06
CA THR A 607 0.39 4.15 -7.80
C THR A 607 1.30 4.68 -8.91
N SER A 608 1.59 3.91 -9.98
CA SER A 608 2.46 4.41 -11.06
C SER A 608 1.82 5.52 -11.89
N GLY A 609 0.52 5.43 -12.17
CA GLY A 609 -0.22 6.49 -12.88
C GLY A 609 -0.31 7.79 -12.09
N MET A 610 -0.34 7.71 -10.76
CA MET A 610 -0.27 8.87 -9.86
C MET A 610 1.05 9.64 -10.02
N LYS A 611 2.17 8.92 -10.18
CA LYS A 611 3.50 9.53 -10.38
C LYS A 611 3.62 10.22 -11.72
N ALA A 612 3.05 9.61 -12.76
CA ALA A 612 3.00 10.22 -14.09
C ALA A 612 2.16 11.50 -14.08
N ALA A 613 0.99 11.47 -13.43
CA ALA A 613 0.10 12.63 -13.30
C ALA A 613 0.80 13.84 -12.65
N LEU A 614 1.57 13.62 -11.58
CA LEU A 614 2.34 14.70 -10.92
C LEU A 614 3.45 15.32 -11.79
N ASN A 615 3.87 14.64 -12.86
CA ASN A 615 4.84 15.15 -13.83
C ASN A 615 4.18 15.73 -15.09
N GLY A 616 2.84 15.82 -15.12
CA GLY A 616 2.10 16.25 -16.29
C GLY A 616 1.96 15.18 -17.38
N GLY A 617 2.17 13.91 -17.04
CA GLY A 617 1.80 12.78 -17.90
C GLY A 617 0.31 12.47 -17.78
N LEU A 618 -0.36 12.22 -18.91
CA LEU A 618 -1.78 11.89 -18.97
C LEU A 618 -2.00 10.38 -18.81
N ASN A 619 -3.10 9.97 -18.17
CA ASN A 619 -3.39 8.55 -17.97
C ASN A 619 -4.27 8.02 -19.11
N LEU A 620 -3.92 6.84 -19.64
CA LEU A 620 -4.76 6.04 -20.52
C LEU A 620 -5.00 4.72 -19.81
N SER A 621 -6.14 4.59 -19.14
CA SER A 621 -6.36 3.49 -18.19
C SER A 621 -7.76 2.90 -18.24
N VAL A 622 -7.87 1.60 -17.97
CA VAL A 622 -9.14 0.98 -17.56
C VAL A 622 -9.61 1.63 -16.25
N ARG A 623 -10.93 1.82 -16.07
CA ARG A 623 -11.55 2.37 -14.84
C ARG A 623 -11.53 1.36 -13.68
N ASP A 624 -10.32 1.08 -13.21
CA ASP A 624 -10.01 0.19 -12.10
C ASP A 624 -9.05 0.86 -11.11
N GLY A 625 -8.92 0.30 -9.90
CA GLY A 625 -8.13 0.88 -8.83
C GLY A 625 -8.49 2.34 -8.53
N TRP A 626 -7.48 3.21 -8.36
CA TRP A 626 -7.71 4.64 -8.09
C TRP A 626 -8.30 5.40 -9.29
N TRP A 627 -8.15 4.87 -10.50
CA TRP A 627 -8.64 5.55 -11.70
C TRP A 627 -10.17 5.52 -11.76
N ALA A 628 -10.80 4.49 -11.18
CA ALA A 628 -12.26 4.36 -11.13
C ALA A 628 -12.94 5.55 -10.42
N GLU A 629 -12.33 6.03 -9.32
CA GLU A 629 -12.85 7.08 -8.44
C GLU A 629 -12.49 8.51 -8.89
N TRP A 630 -11.35 8.74 -9.55
CA TRP A 630 -10.88 10.09 -9.86
C TRP A 630 -10.86 10.48 -11.36
N PHE A 631 -11.15 9.56 -12.27
CA PHE A 631 -11.31 9.92 -13.68
C PHE A 631 -12.51 10.86 -13.90
N ASP A 632 -12.31 11.97 -14.59
CA ASP A 632 -13.34 12.99 -14.84
C ASP A 632 -13.59 13.31 -16.33
N GLY A 633 -12.88 12.63 -17.24
CA GLY A 633 -13.01 12.86 -18.68
C GLY A 633 -12.07 13.94 -19.26
N SER A 634 -11.46 14.76 -18.41
CA SER A 634 -10.54 15.83 -18.82
C SER A 634 -9.10 15.59 -18.35
N ASN A 635 -8.90 14.66 -17.41
CA ASN A 635 -7.59 14.31 -16.83
C ASN A 635 -6.90 13.10 -17.48
N GLY A 636 -7.38 12.66 -18.65
CA GLY A 636 -6.85 11.51 -19.40
C GLY A 636 -7.97 10.78 -20.15
N TRP A 637 -7.78 9.48 -20.38
CA TRP A 637 -8.71 8.63 -21.11
C TRP A 637 -9.03 7.34 -20.35
N ALA A 638 -10.28 6.91 -20.48
CA ALA A 638 -10.76 5.65 -19.95
C ALA A 638 -10.86 4.61 -21.07
N ILE A 639 -10.13 3.50 -20.94
CA ILE A 639 -10.32 2.32 -21.81
C ILE A 639 -11.65 1.66 -21.39
N PRO A 640 -12.66 1.59 -22.27
CA PRO A 640 -13.92 0.93 -21.96
C PRO A 640 -13.70 -0.53 -21.58
N THR A 641 -14.36 -1.01 -20.53
CA THR A 641 -14.37 -2.43 -20.17
C THR A 641 -15.51 -3.14 -20.89
N ALA A 642 -15.26 -4.36 -21.35
CA ALA A 642 -16.29 -5.19 -21.96
C ALA A 642 -17.07 -5.95 -20.87
N ASP A 643 -17.74 -5.19 -19.99
CA ASP A 643 -18.53 -5.73 -18.88
C ASP A 643 -19.62 -6.69 -19.39
N GLY A 644 -19.77 -7.83 -18.73
CA GLY A 644 -20.74 -8.88 -19.11
C GLY A 644 -20.26 -9.86 -20.19
N VAL A 645 -19.09 -9.64 -20.81
CA VAL A 645 -18.48 -10.60 -21.73
C VAL A 645 -17.80 -11.71 -20.93
N ARG A 646 -18.33 -12.93 -21.01
CA ARG A 646 -17.82 -14.10 -20.26
C ARG A 646 -16.57 -14.72 -20.86
N ASP A 647 -16.41 -14.65 -22.18
CA ASP A 647 -15.26 -15.21 -22.90
C ASP A 647 -14.04 -14.28 -22.75
N PRO A 648 -12.95 -14.72 -22.07
CA PRO A 648 -11.76 -13.90 -21.86
C PRO A 648 -11.10 -13.43 -23.16
N ASP A 649 -11.07 -14.26 -24.20
CA ASP A 649 -10.44 -13.90 -25.47
C ASP A 649 -11.26 -12.82 -26.19
N ARG A 650 -12.58 -12.99 -26.24
CA ARG A 650 -13.47 -11.97 -26.83
C ARG A 650 -13.43 -10.65 -26.08
N ARG A 651 -13.35 -10.67 -24.74
CA ARG A 651 -13.18 -9.44 -23.93
C ARG A 651 -11.88 -8.75 -24.30
N ASP A 652 -10.77 -9.49 -24.34
CA ASP A 652 -9.46 -8.93 -24.64
C ASP A 652 -9.39 -8.38 -26.08
N GLU A 653 -10.07 -8.99 -27.06
CA GLU A 653 -10.23 -8.43 -28.41
C GLU A 653 -10.94 -7.06 -28.40
N LEU A 654 -12.07 -6.95 -27.69
CA LEU A 654 -12.87 -5.72 -27.63
C LEU A 654 -12.10 -4.60 -26.92
N GLU A 655 -11.45 -4.91 -25.80
CA GLU A 655 -10.70 -3.92 -25.05
C GLU A 655 -9.40 -3.52 -25.75
N ALA A 656 -8.75 -4.43 -26.48
CA ALA A 656 -7.63 -4.08 -27.35
C ALA A 656 -8.07 -3.17 -28.51
N ALA A 657 -9.19 -3.47 -29.16
CA ALA A 657 -9.74 -2.62 -30.22
C ALA A 657 -10.03 -1.20 -29.71
N ALA A 658 -10.69 -1.08 -28.56
CA ALA A 658 -10.98 0.21 -27.94
C ALA A 658 -9.70 0.97 -27.52
N LEU A 659 -8.66 0.26 -27.06
CA LEU A 659 -7.35 0.86 -26.79
C LEU A 659 -6.74 1.48 -28.07
N TYR A 660 -6.76 0.76 -29.19
CA TYR A 660 -6.24 1.30 -30.45
C TYR A 660 -7.09 2.47 -30.95
N ASP A 661 -8.42 2.37 -30.90
CA ASP A 661 -9.35 3.43 -31.31
C ASP A 661 -9.07 4.73 -30.54
N LEU A 662 -8.86 4.65 -29.22
CA LEU A 662 -8.51 5.80 -28.39
C LEU A 662 -7.18 6.42 -28.81
N ILE A 663 -6.14 5.61 -29.03
CA ILE A 663 -4.82 6.14 -29.37
C ILE A 663 -4.86 6.83 -30.75
N GLU A 664 -5.47 6.20 -31.76
CA GLU A 664 -5.54 6.72 -33.13
C GLU A 664 -6.50 7.90 -33.28
N GLY A 665 -7.65 7.86 -32.58
CA GLY A 665 -8.73 8.82 -32.73
C GLY A 665 -8.66 10.02 -31.80
N GLU A 666 -8.03 9.89 -30.63
CA GLU A 666 -8.00 10.93 -29.60
C GLU A 666 -6.58 11.28 -29.14
N VAL A 667 -5.81 10.30 -28.66
CA VAL A 667 -4.51 10.57 -28.00
C VAL A 667 -3.50 11.16 -28.98
N ALA A 668 -3.20 10.46 -30.07
CA ALA A 668 -2.22 10.93 -31.05
C ALA A 668 -2.68 12.23 -31.74
N PRO A 669 -3.93 12.37 -32.22
CA PRO A 669 -4.41 13.63 -32.79
C PRO A 669 -4.22 14.83 -31.86
N GLN A 670 -4.55 14.73 -30.58
CA GLN A 670 -4.42 15.85 -29.65
C GLN A 670 -2.97 16.26 -29.36
N PHE A 671 -2.02 15.32 -29.43
CA PHE A 671 -0.59 15.60 -29.25
C PHE A 671 0.03 16.29 -30.48
N TYR A 672 -0.46 15.93 -31.68
CA TYR A 672 0.07 16.42 -32.96
C TYR A 672 -0.71 17.62 -33.53
N ASP A 673 -1.88 17.92 -33.00
CA ASP A 673 -2.65 19.14 -33.30
C ASP A 673 -1.97 20.34 -32.65
N ARG A 674 -1.12 21.02 -33.43
CA ARG A 674 -0.27 22.14 -33.00
C ARG A 674 -0.69 23.42 -33.70
N ASP A 675 -0.62 24.53 -32.98
CA ASP A 675 -0.88 25.86 -33.52
C ASP A 675 0.28 26.42 -34.35
N GLU A 676 0.19 27.71 -34.73
CA GLU A 676 1.23 28.41 -35.51
C GLU A 676 2.57 28.53 -34.77
N GLU A 677 2.56 28.45 -33.43
CA GLU A 677 3.75 28.48 -32.57
C GLU A 677 4.31 27.07 -32.29
N GLY A 678 3.64 26.03 -32.80
CA GLY A 678 4.04 24.64 -32.64
C GLY A 678 3.60 24.01 -31.32
N LEU A 679 2.64 24.60 -30.61
CA LEU A 679 2.17 24.16 -29.29
C LEU A 679 0.86 23.35 -29.40
N PRO A 680 0.75 22.21 -28.71
CA PRO A 680 -0.48 21.44 -28.66
C PRO A 680 -1.42 21.95 -27.55
N ASN A 681 -2.11 23.05 -27.78
CA ASN A 681 -2.88 23.76 -26.74
C ASN A 681 -3.88 22.87 -25.99
N ARG A 682 -4.67 22.07 -26.71
CA ARG A 682 -5.63 21.14 -26.08
C ARG A 682 -4.95 20.10 -25.19
N TRP A 683 -3.78 19.61 -25.61
CA TRP A 683 -2.98 18.69 -24.79
C TRP A 683 -2.50 19.37 -23.51
N LEU A 684 -1.98 20.59 -23.62
CA LEU A 684 -1.48 21.37 -22.48
C LEU A 684 -2.60 21.74 -21.51
N GLU A 685 -3.80 22.04 -22.01
CA GLU A 685 -5.01 22.22 -21.18
C GLU A 685 -5.32 20.97 -20.36
N MET A 686 -5.28 19.77 -20.96
CA MET A 686 -5.47 18.51 -20.23
C MET A 686 -4.36 18.27 -19.20
N VAL A 687 -3.11 18.61 -19.51
CA VAL A 687 -1.99 18.52 -18.57
C VAL A 687 -2.22 19.46 -17.37
N LYS A 688 -2.57 20.72 -17.62
CA LYS A 688 -2.90 21.71 -16.58
C LYS A 688 -4.07 21.22 -15.71
N HIS A 689 -5.15 20.73 -16.33
CA HIS A 689 -6.30 20.17 -15.63
C HIS A 689 -5.92 18.95 -14.78
N THR A 690 -5.08 18.06 -15.29
CA THR A 690 -4.56 16.89 -14.56
C THR A 690 -3.81 17.30 -13.29
N LEU A 691 -2.91 18.28 -13.40
CA LEU A 691 -2.16 18.81 -12.25
C LEU A 691 -3.08 19.41 -11.19
N VAL A 692 -4.13 20.14 -11.58
CA VAL A 692 -5.08 20.76 -10.63
C VAL A 692 -6.03 19.75 -10.00
N SER A 693 -6.61 18.86 -10.81
CA SER A 693 -7.65 17.93 -10.39
C SER A 693 -7.10 16.75 -9.57
N LEU A 694 -5.93 16.24 -9.94
CA LEU A 694 -5.30 15.07 -9.31
C LEU A 694 -4.19 15.44 -8.34
N GLY A 695 -3.46 16.54 -8.58
CA GLY A 695 -2.31 16.99 -7.80
C GLY A 695 -2.46 16.82 -6.29
N PRO A 696 -3.48 17.41 -5.63
CA PRO A 696 -3.64 17.30 -4.18
C PRO A 696 -4.12 15.90 -3.74
N LYS A 697 -4.87 15.18 -4.58
CA LYS A 697 -5.43 13.86 -4.25
C LYS A 697 -4.36 12.78 -4.23
N VAL A 698 -3.45 12.79 -5.20
CA VAL A 698 -2.47 11.70 -5.38
C VAL A 698 -1.27 11.78 -4.40
N LEU A 699 -1.21 12.77 -3.51
CA LEU A 699 -0.09 12.94 -2.58
C LEU A 699 -0.12 11.92 -1.44
N ALA A 700 1.04 11.32 -1.15
CA ALA A 700 1.22 10.46 0.02
C ALA A 700 1.08 11.23 1.34
N THR A 701 1.33 12.55 1.37
CA THR A 701 1.08 13.37 2.56
C THR A 701 -0.40 13.40 2.91
N ARG A 702 -1.29 13.55 1.91
CA ARG A 702 -2.75 13.46 2.08
C ARG A 702 -3.15 12.08 2.61
N MET A 703 -2.65 11.01 1.99
CA MET A 703 -2.88 9.63 2.45
C MET A 703 -2.46 9.43 3.91
N VAL A 704 -1.25 9.86 4.31
CA VAL A 704 -0.76 9.71 5.70
C VAL A 704 -1.60 10.55 6.68
N GLN A 705 -2.02 11.76 6.31
CA GLN A 705 -2.93 12.57 7.13
C GLN A 705 -4.28 11.88 7.33
N GLU A 706 -4.84 11.25 6.29
CA GLU A 706 -6.06 10.44 6.40
C GLU A 706 -5.85 9.23 7.31
N TYR A 707 -4.72 8.52 7.23
CA TYR A 707 -4.40 7.44 8.17
C TYR A 707 -4.38 7.94 9.62
N VAL A 708 -3.72 9.08 9.88
CA VAL A 708 -3.67 9.68 11.22
C VAL A 708 -5.06 10.04 11.72
N THR A 709 -5.81 10.79 10.93
CA THR A 709 -7.09 11.37 11.34
C THR A 709 -8.24 10.37 11.39
N ARG A 710 -8.30 9.43 10.44
CA ARG A 710 -9.43 8.49 10.31
C ARG A 710 -9.17 7.17 11.05
N LEU A 711 -7.91 6.73 11.18
CA LEU A 711 -7.60 5.40 11.73
C LEU A 711 -6.72 5.46 12.99
N TYR A 712 -5.55 6.08 12.94
CA TYR A 712 -4.59 6.02 14.05
C TYR A 712 -5.08 6.75 15.29
N GLN A 713 -5.75 7.90 15.16
CA GLN A 713 -6.34 8.60 16.30
C GLN A 713 -7.36 7.71 17.02
N GLY A 714 -8.32 7.15 16.29
CA GLY A 714 -9.31 6.24 16.87
C GLY A 714 -8.70 4.99 17.49
N ALA A 715 -7.63 4.44 16.88
CA ALA A 715 -6.89 3.30 17.42
C ALA A 715 -6.19 3.65 18.75
N ALA A 716 -5.52 4.80 18.81
CA ALA A 716 -4.90 5.30 20.03
C ALA A 716 -5.96 5.55 21.13
N ASP A 717 -7.07 6.18 20.79
CA ASP A 717 -8.16 6.45 21.74
C ASP A 717 -8.79 5.16 22.26
N SER A 718 -8.97 4.15 21.40
CA SER A 718 -9.50 2.84 21.80
C SER A 718 -8.48 2.08 22.67
N SER A 719 -7.19 2.14 22.32
CA SER A 719 -6.12 1.57 23.13
C SER A 719 -6.05 2.20 24.52
N ARG A 720 -6.15 3.53 24.62
CA ARG A 720 -6.16 4.25 25.91
C ARG A 720 -7.39 3.90 26.74
N ARG A 721 -8.57 3.82 26.12
CA ARG A 721 -9.82 3.42 26.79
C ARG A 721 -9.75 1.99 27.34
N LEU A 722 -9.22 1.04 26.58
CA LEU A 722 -9.08 -0.35 27.04
C LEU A 722 -7.95 -0.54 28.05
N ALA A 723 -6.88 0.27 27.97
CA ALA A 723 -5.79 0.24 28.94
C ALA A 723 -6.26 0.63 30.34
N GLY A 724 -7.14 1.64 30.49
CA GLY A 724 -7.82 2.00 31.74
C GLY A 724 -6.93 2.03 33.00
N GLU A 725 -7.56 1.91 34.17
CA GLU A 725 -6.83 1.51 35.38
C GLU A 725 -6.69 -0.02 35.35
N ASP A 726 -5.45 -0.52 35.38
CA ASP A 726 -5.14 -1.95 35.40
C ASP A 726 -5.87 -2.78 34.31
N MET A 727 -5.94 -2.28 33.07
CA MET A 727 -6.60 -2.97 31.95
C MET A 727 -8.10 -3.26 32.13
N ASN A 728 -8.80 -2.57 33.05
CA ASN A 728 -10.20 -2.84 33.35
C ASN A 728 -11.11 -2.81 32.10
N GLY A 729 -10.86 -1.87 31.17
CA GLY A 729 -11.64 -1.78 29.94
C GLY A 729 -11.53 -3.02 29.05
N ALA A 730 -10.33 -3.60 28.93
CA ALA A 730 -10.12 -4.86 28.21
C ALA A 730 -10.85 -6.04 28.87
N ARG A 731 -10.84 -6.10 30.21
CA ARG A 731 -11.53 -7.13 31.00
C ARG A 731 -13.05 -7.03 30.82
N GLU A 732 -13.60 -5.83 30.96
CA GLU A 732 -15.01 -5.52 30.78
C GLU A 732 -15.50 -5.88 29.37
N LEU A 733 -14.79 -5.42 28.33
CA LEU A 733 -15.18 -5.69 26.94
C LEU A 733 -15.13 -7.19 26.61
N ALA A 734 -14.10 -7.91 27.06
CA ALA A 734 -13.99 -9.33 26.80
C ALA A 734 -15.08 -10.14 27.52
N GLU A 735 -15.39 -9.79 28.77
CA GLU A 735 -16.50 -10.39 29.51
C GLU A 735 -17.84 -10.10 28.84
N TRP A 736 -18.08 -8.87 28.43
CA TRP A 736 -19.27 -8.47 27.70
C TRP A 736 -19.42 -9.27 26.39
N LYS A 737 -18.38 -9.30 25.53
CA LYS A 737 -18.39 -10.05 24.26
C LYS A 737 -18.66 -11.54 24.47
N ARG A 738 -18.07 -12.15 25.50
CA ARG A 738 -18.28 -13.56 25.86
C ARG A 738 -19.73 -13.83 26.27
N ARG A 739 -20.31 -12.95 27.12
CA ARG A 739 -21.71 -13.04 27.56
C ARG A 739 -22.67 -12.89 26.37
N VAL A 740 -22.45 -11.90 25.52
CA VAL A 740 -23.24 -11.65 24.30
C VAL A 740 -23.19 -12.84 23.34
N ARG A 741 -22.00 -13.32 22.96
CA ARG A 741 -21.85 -14.48 22.06
C ARG A 741 -22.56 -15.73 22.58
N LYS A 742 -22.52 -15.97 23.89
CA LYS A 742 -23.17 -17.12 24.52
C LYS A 742 -24.71 -17.01 24.48
N ALA A 743 -25.25 -15.80 24.67
CA ALA A 743 -26.70 -15.57 24.68
C ALA A 743 -27.29 -15.38 23.28
N TRP A 744 -26.49 -14.93 22.30
CA TRP A 744 -26.94 -14.52 20.97
C TRP A 744 -27.83 -15.54 20.24
N PRO A 745 -27.55 -16.86 20.26
CA PRO A 745 -28.42 -17.84 19.60
C PRO A 745 -29.86 -17.88 20.15
N GLY A 746 -30.11 -17.35 21.35
CA GLY A 746 -31.44 -17.25 21.95
C GLY A 746 -32.16 -15.92 21.67
N VAL A 747 -31.46 -14.91 21.13
CA VAL A 747 -32.05 -13.60 20.81
C VAL A 747 -32.95 -13.75 19.59
N ARG A 748 -34.20 -13.30 19.70
CA ARG A 748 -35.18 -13.44 18.62
C ARG A 748 -36.17 -12.29 18.57
N ILE A 749 -36.57 -11.96 17.35
CA ILE A 749 -37.65 -11.02 17.07
C ILE A 749 -38.96 -11.81 17.05
N GLU A 750 -39.82 -11.60 18.04
CA GLU A 750 -41.09 -12.34 18.19
C GLU A 750 -42.21 -11.71 17.35
N HIS A 751 -42.26 -10.38 17.34
CA HIS A 751 -43.32 -9.64 16.66
C HIS A 751 -42.82 -8.30 16.14
N VAL A 752 -43.23 -7.93 14.93
CA VAL A 752 -43.02 -6.61 14.34
C VAL A 752 -44.37 -6.09 13.87
N GLU A 753 -44.75 -4.91 14.34
CA GLU A 753 -45.97 -4.23 13.94
C GLU A 753 -45.66 -2.81 13.44
N VAL A 754 -46.43 -2.36 12.46
CA VAL A 754 -46.40 -0.98 11.97
C VAL A 754 -47.71 -0.31 12.37
N VAL A 755 -47.61 0.85 12.98
CA VAL A 755 -48.75 1.65 13.43
C VAL A 755 -48.67 3.08 12.88
N GLY A 756 -49.83 3.74 12.81
CA GLY A 756 -49.90 5.16 12.47
C GLY A 756 -49.54 5.52 11.02
N MET A 757 -49.39 4.54 10.13
CA MET A 757 -49.11 4.77 8.71
C MET A 757 -50.41 5.08 7.95
N GLU A 758 -50.41 6.12 7.12
CA GLU A 758 -51.51 6.42 6.21
C GLU A 758 -51.70 5.29 5.17
N ASP A 759 -52.95 5.06 4.74
CA ASP A 759 -53.27 4.12 3.67
C ASP A 759 -53.90 4.86 2.47
N PRO A 760 -53.19 5.02 1.34
CA PRO A 760 -51.82 4.55 1.08
C PRO A 760 -50.75 5.44 1.74
N PRO A 761 -49.53 4.90 2.01
CA PRO A 761 -48.44 5.68 2.60
C PRO A 761 -47.98 6.82 1.67
N GLN A 762 -47.79 8.01 2.22
CA GLN A 762 -47.42 9.20 1.45
C GLN A 762 -45.98 9.66 1.74
N VAL A 763 -45.33 10.21 0.71
CA VAL A 763 -44.01 10.86 0.88
C VAL A 763 -44.16 12.05 1.81
N GLY A 764 -43.30 12.11 2.82
CA GLY A 764 -43.37 13.10 3.91
C GLY A 764 -44.11 12.59 5.16
N GLY A 765 -44.77 11.44 5.09
CA GLY A 765 -45.32 10.75 6.26
C GLY A 765 -44.25 10.04 7.09
N GLU A 766 -44.66 9.51 8.24
CA GLU A 766 -43.81 8.69 9.11
C GLU A 766 -44.39 7.30 9.29
N MET A 767 -43.51 6.29 9.33
CA MET A 767 -43.84 4.91 9.66
C MET A 767 -43.40 4.65 11.10
N GLN A 768 -44.35 4.39 12.01
CA GLN A 768 -44.00 3.96 13.36
C GLN A 768 -43.89 2.44 13.40
N VAL A 769 -42.75 1.96 13.87
CA VAL A 769 -42.46 0.53 13.98
C VAL A 769 -42.37 0.18 15.45
N HIS A 770 -43.12 -0.82 15.88
CA HIS A 770 -42.89 -1.46 17.17
C HIS A 770 -42.42 -2.90 16.96
N THR A 771 -41.50 -3.35 17.81
CA THR A 771 -41.00 -4.72 17.78
C THR A 771 -40.91 -5.28 19.19
N THR A 772 -41.20 -6.57 19.34
CA THR A 772 -41.10 -7.30 20.61
C THR A 772 -40.00 -8.34 20.50
N LEU A 773 -39.05 -8.30 21.42
CA LEU A 773 -37.84 -9.11 21.39
C LEU A 773 -37.75 -10.02 22.62
N GLY A 774 -37.28 -11.25 22.40
CA GLY A 774 -36.73 -12.10 23.45
C GLY A 774 -35.22 -11.91 23.53
N LEU A 775 -34.71 -11.40 24.66
CA LEU A 775 -33.28 -11.02 24.80
C LEU A 775 -32.38 -12.13 25.35
N ALA A 776 -32.93 -13.31 25.68
CA ALA A 776 -32.19 -14.47 26.18
C ALA A 776 -31.21 -14.17 27.35
N GLY A 777 -31.59 -13.25 28.23
CA GLY A 777 -30.79 -12.86 29.40
C GLY A 777 -29.80 -11.70 29.16
N LEU A 778 -29.82 -11.09 27.97
CA LEU A 778 -29.16 -9.81 27.72
C LEU A 778 -30.01 -8.64 28.21
N ALA A 779 -29.34 -7.55 28.60
CA ALA A 779 -30.00 -6.30 28.96
C ALA A 779 -30.28 -5.48 27.69
N PRO A 780 -31.28 -4.58 27.71
CA PRO A 780 -31.55 -3.70 26.58
C PRO A 780 -30.34 -2.86 26.13
N GLU A 781 -29.48 -2.48 27.07
CA GLU A 781 -28.24 -1.72 26.82
C GLU A 781 -27.12 -2.54 26.15
N ASP A 782 -27.24 -3.88 26.09
CA ASP A 782 -26.30 -4.74 25.37
C ASP A 782 -26.58 -4.82 23.87
N ILE A 783 -27.69 -4.25 23.41
CA ILE A 783 -28.14 -4.34 22.02
C ILE A 783 -28.59 -2.99 21.48
N GLN A 784 -28.56 -2.88 20.16
CA GLN A 784 -29.18 -1.81 19.38
C GLN A 784 -30.21 -2.46 18.47
N VAL A 785 -31.41 -1.89 18.44
CA VAL A 785 -32.50 -2.35 17.59
C VAL A 785 -32.73 -1.30 16.52
N GLU A 786 -32.62 -1.72 15.27
CA GLU A 786 -32.76 -0.81 14.13
C GLU A 786 -33.91 -1.26 13.24
N VAL A 787 -34.58 -0.30 12.63
CA VAL A 787 -35.45 -0.51 11.48
C VAL A 787 -34.73 -0.01 10.23
N ALA A 788 -34.67 -0.86 9.21
CA ALA A 788 -34.10 -0.55 7.90
C ALA A 788 -35.22 -0.47 6.88
N ILE A 789 -35.39 0.67 6.20
CA ILE A 789 -36.38 0.87 5.12
C ILE A 789 -35.67 1.24 3.81
N GLY A 790 -36.03 0.59 2.71
CA GLY A 790 -35.37 0.78 1.43
C GLY A 790 -36.24 0.41 0.23
N ARG A 791 -35.70 0.64 -0.97
CA ARG A 791 -36.31 0.11 -2.20
C ARG A 791 -36.18 -1.40 -2.21
N VAL A 792 -37.15 -2.06 -2.83
CA VAL A 792 -37.16 -3.52 -2.91
C VAL A 792 -36.92 -3.96 -4.35
N THR A 793 -35.99 -4.88 -4.55
CA THR A 793 -35.74 -5.54 -5.83
C THR A 793 -36.75 -6.66 -6.11
N GLY A 794 -36.73 -7.25 -7.31
CA GLY A 794 -37.61 -8.37 -7.66
C GLY A 794 -37.40 -9.63 -6.82
N ASP A 795 -36.26 -9.76 -6.13
CA ASP A 795 -35.91 -10.81 -5.18
C ASP A 795 -36.06 -10.37 -3.71
N GLU A 796 -36.87 -9.34 -3.45
CA GLU A 796 -37.24 -8.87 -2.11
C GLU A 796 -36.08 -8.32 -1.25
N ARG A 797 -34.95 -7.93 -1.86
CA ARG A 797 -33.82 -7.33 -1.14
C ARG A 797 -33.97 -5.81 -1.01
N LEU A 798 -33.56 -5.29 0.15
CA LEU A 798 -33.48 -3.85 0.37
C LEU A 798 -32.28 -3.25 -0.35
N VAL A 799 -32.49 -2.15 -1.05
CA VAL A 799 -31.47 -1.37 -1.76
C VAL A 799 -31.35 -0.01 -1.11
N GLU A 800 -30.12 0.35 -0.73
CA GLU A 800 -29.77 1.60 -0.04
C GLU A 800 -30.71 1.88 1.14
N PRO A 801 -30.82 0.96 2.12
CA PRO A 801 -31.72 1.16 3.23
C PRO A 801 -31.31 2.38 4.07
N VAL A 802 -32.32 3.12 4.54
CA VAL A 802 -32.18 4.09 5.61
C VAL A 802 -32.46 3.37 6.92
N VAL A 803 -31.55 3.49 7.87
CA VAL A 803 -31.68 2.91 9.21
C VAL A 803 -32.10 3.97 10.23
N ALA A 804 -32.90 3.55 11.20
CA ALA A 804 -33.28 4.34 12.37
C ALA A 804 -33.33 3.45 13.61
N ASP A 805 -32.92 4.00 14.75
CA ASP A 805 -32.91 3.31 16.03
C ASP A 805 -34.32 3.21 16.62
N LEU A 806 -34.61 2.07 17.26
CA LEU A 806 -35.81 1.87 18.06
C LEU A 806 -35.45 1.96 19.54
N GLU A 807 -36.21 2.74 20.30
CA GLU A 807 -36.01 2.95 21.74
C GLU A 807 -36.83 1.96 22.56
N VAL A 808 -36.36 1.64 23.76
CA VAL A 808 -37.07 0.77 24.71
C VAL A 808 -38.34 1.46 25.20
N VAL A 809 -39.49 0.79 25.08
CA VAL A 809 -40.79 1.28 25.55
C VAL A 809 -41.23 0.61 26.85
N GLY A 810 -40.76 -0.62 27.13
CA GLY A 810 -41.07 -1.38 28.35
C GLY A 810 -41.33 -2.87 28.08
N GLU A 811 -41.86 -3.57 29.08
CA GLU A 811 -42.32 -4.96 28.94
C GLU A 811 -43.76 -4.99 28.36
N PRO A 812 -44.10 -5.94 27.47
CA PRO A 812 -45.45 -6.05 26.95
C PRO A 812 -46.42 -6.57 28.02
N ASP A 813 -47.57 -5.90 28.14
CA ASP A 813 -48.64 -6.24 29.08
C ASP A 813 -49.12 -7.70 28.89
N GLY A 814 -49.04 -8.51 29.96
CA GLY A 814 -49.61 -9.86 29.99
C GLY A 814 -48.77 -10.96 29.34
N SER A 815 -47.48 -10.74 29.10
CA SER A 815 -46.59 -11.74 28.48
C SER A 815 -46.11 -12.84 29.45
N GLU A 816 -46.13 -14.10 29.01
CA GLU A 816 -45.50 -15.24 29.70
C GLU A 816 -44.01 -15.34 29.32
N GLY A 817 -43.18 -14.39 29.75
CA GLY A 817 -41.72 -14.41 29.57
C GLY A 817 -41.07 -13.02 29.57
N PRO A 818 -39.73 -12.92 29.69
CA PRO A 818 -39.01 -11.64 29.71
C PRO A 818 -38.87 -11.08 28.28
N LEU A 819 -39.98 -10.57 27.74
CA LEU A 819 -40.02 -9.87 26.46
C LEU A 819 -39.83 -8.37 26.65
N VAL A 820 -39.16 -7.71 25.71
CA VAL A 820 -38.95 -6.26 25.73
C VAL A 820 -39.47 -5.66 24.44
N ARG A 821 -40.23 -4.57 24.56
CA ARG A 821 -40.81 -3.83 23.43
C ARG A 821 -39.96 -2.61 23.10
N TYR A 822 -39.72 -2.43 21.80
CA TYR A 822 -39.01 -1.30 21.23
C TYR A 822 -39.92 -0.57 20.24
N ALA A 823 -39.76 0.75 20.12
CA ALA A 823 -40.50 1.57 19.17
C ALA A 823 -39.66 2.72 18.61
N GLY A 824 -39.99 3.16 17.40
CA GLY A 824 -39.37 4.30 16.75
C GLY A 824 -40.12 4.68 15.48
N SER A 825 -39.78 5.84 14.92
CA SER A 825 -40.38 6.33 13.68
C SER A 825 -39.34 6.49 12.57
N VAL A 826 -39.76 6.18 11.34
CA VAL A 826 -38.91 6.33 10.15
C VAL A 826 -39.63 7.21 9.13
N PRO A 827 -38.99 8.29 8.63
CA PRO A 827 -39.62 9.15 7.66
C PRO A 827 -39.68 8.49 6.27
N LEU A 828 -40.85 8.57 5.63
CA LEU A 828 -41.09 8.10 4.27
C LEU A 828 -40.62 9.17 3.27
N ARG A 829 -39.35 9.09 2.86
CA ARG A 829 -38.71 10.13 2.04
C ARG A 829 -38.83 9.92 0.53
N ARG A 830 -39.36 8.79 0.07
CA ARG A 830 -39.31 8.38 -1.34
C ARG A 830 -40.63 7.74 -1.78
N ALA A 831 -41.03 8.01 -3.02
CA ALA A 831 -42.16 7.35 -3.67
C ALA A 831 -41.70 6.05 -4.37
N GLY A 832 -42.58 5.06 -4.47
CA GLY A 832 -42.33 3.78 -5.12
C GLY A 832 -42.51 2.58 -4.18
N THR A 833 -42.21 1.38 -4.66
CA THR A 833 -42.24 0.16 -3.85
C THR A 833 -41.08 0.17 -2.85
N CYS A 834 -41.42 0.23 -1.57
CA CYS A 834 -40.48 0.17 -0.45
C CYS A 834 -40.82 -1.03 0.42
N GLY A 835 -39.80 -1.53 1.11
CA GLY A 835 -39.91 -2.59 2.10
C GLY A 835 -39.14 -2.18 3.33
N TYR A 836 -39.42 -2.82 4.45
CA TYR A 836 -38.72 -2.59 5.69
C TYR A 836 -38.39 -3.92 6.37
N THR A 837 -37.36 -3.89 7.20
CA THR A 837 -37.04 -4.97 8.13
C THR A 837 -36.60 -4.37 9.47
N VAL A 838 -36.62 -5.18 10.51
CA VAL A 838 -36.04 -4.85 11.81
C VAL A 838 -34.78 -5.69 11.98
N ARG A 839 -33.77 -5.18 12.66
CA ARG A 839 -32.60 -5.97 13.03
C ARG A 839 -32.12 -5.65 14.43
N VAL A 840 -31.45 -6.62 15.04
CA VAL A 840 -30.83 -6.49 16.36
C VAL A 840 -29.33 -6.69 16.22
N LEU A 841 -28.56 -5.75 16.77
CA LEU A 841 -27.10 -5.70 16.73
C LEU A 841 -26.56 -5.62 18.17
N PRO A 842 -25.36 -6.16 18.47
CA PRO A 842 -24.71 -5.91 19.75
C PRO A 842 -24.31 -4.43 19.89
N ALA A 843 -24.50 -3.86 21.07
CA ALA A 843 -24.15 -2.47 21.36
C ALA A 843 -23.23 -2.37 22.57
N HIS A 844 -22.07 -1.73 22.38
CA HIS A 844 -21.17 -1.40 23.48
C HIS A 844 -20.31 -0.17 23.12
N PRO A 845 -20.07 0.78 24.04
CA PRO A 845 -19.31 2.02 23.75
C PRO A 845 -17.85 1.84 23.29
N MET A 846 -17.31 0.63 23.48
CA MET A 846 -15.93 0.27 23.09
C MET A 846 -15.82 -0.45 21.74
N LEU A 847 -16.94 -0.79 21.09
CA LEU A 847 -16.92 -1.25 19.70
C LEU A 847 -16.59 -0.07 18.77
N ALA A 848 -15.84 -0.33 17.71
CA ALA A 848 -15.57 0.68 16.69
C ALA A 848 -16.66 0.74 15.62
N ASP A 849 -17.40 -0.35 15.44
CA ASP A 849 -18.43 -0.51 14.42
C ASP A 849 -19.51 -1.50 14.92
N PRO A 850 -20.81 -1.29 14.64
CA PRO A 850 -21.88 -2.22 15.03
C PRO A 850 -21.69 -3.64 14.46
N ALA A 851 -21.09 -3.77 13.28
CA ALA A 851 -20.79 -5.04 12.66
C ALA A 851 -19.53 -5.72 13.23
N GLU A 852 -18.78 -5.09 14.15
CA GLU A 852 -17.47 -5.61 14.62
C GLU A 852 -17.55 -7.08 15.11
N MET A 853 -18.66 -7.48 15.74
CA MET A 853 -18.84 -8.84 16.25
C MET A 853 -19.34 -9.86 15.21
N GLY A 854 -19.79 -9.42 14.02
CA GLY A 854 -20.39 -10.31 13.02
C GLY A 854 -21.69 -10.98 13.49
N LEU A 855 -22.42 -10.31 14.38
CA LEU A 855 -23.65 -10.81 14.98
C LEU A 855 -24.82 -9.91 14.59
N VAL A 856 -25.86 -10.50 13.99
CA VAL A 856 -27.11 -9.81 13.65
C VAL A 856 -28.27 -10.78 13.78
N VAL A 857 -29.43 -10.30 14.23
CA VAL A 857 -30.70 -11.03 14.19
C VAL A 857 -31.68 -10.25 13.33
N VAL A 858 -32.29 -10.93 12.36
CA VAL A 858 -33.36 -10.41 11.50
C VAL A 858 -34.61 -11.31 11.64
N PRO A 859 -35.81 -10.83 11.30
CA PRO A 859 -37.03 -11.64 11.35
C PRO A 859 -36.87 -12.87 10.46
N GLN A 860 -37.25 -14.05 10.97
CA GLN A 860 -37.29 -15.25 10.15
C GLN A 860 -38.55 -15.23 9.27
N PRO A 861 -38.44 -15.58 7.98
CA PRO A 861 -39.64 -15.81 7.18
C PRO A 861 -40.44 -16.98 7.80
N PRO A 862 -41.78 -16.92 7.82
CA PRO A 862 -42.58 -18.00 8.39
C PRO A 862 -42.28 -19.33 7.68
N GLU A 863 -42.14 -20.43 8.42
CA GLU A 863 -41.78 -21.78 7.94
C GLU A 863 -42.78 -22.41 6.93
N THR A 864 -43.75 -21.65 6.43
CA THR A 864 -44.72 -22.05 5.39
C THR A 864 -44.63 -21.11 4.20
N MET A 865 -43.55 -21.22 3.43
CA MET A 865 -43.45 -20.61 2.10
C MET A 865 -42.98 -21.66 1.08
N ASP A 866 -43.79 -22.69 0.91
CA ASP A 866 -44.05 -23.26 -0.42
C ASP A 866 -45.32 -22.56 -0.93
N ASP A 867 -45.21 -21.90 -2.07
CA ASP A 867 -46.22 -21.10 -2.79
C ASP A 867 -46.62 -19.73 -2.20
N GLY A 868 -46.29 -18.69 -2.97
CA GLY A 868 -46.36 -17.29 -2.57
C GLY A 868 -47.76 -16.72 -2.37
N MET A 869 -47.88 -15.85 -1.35
CA MET A 869 -48.67 -14.61 -1.39
C MET A 869 -48.46 -13.78 -0.11
N VAL A 870 -47.99 -12.54 -0.30
CA VAL A 870 -48.35 -11.25 0.33
C VAL A 870 -48.64 -11.20 1.84
N LEU A 871 -47.74 -10.52 2.57
CA LEU A 871 -48.01 -9.90 3.88
C LEU A 871 -49.15 -8.88 3.77
N ARG A 872 -50.19 -9.06 4.59
CA ARG A 872 -51.19 -8.03 4.93
C ARG A 872 -50.86 -7.42 6.28
#